data_AF-A0AAI9V0F3-F1
#
_entry.id   AF-A0AAI9V0F3-F1
#
_cell.length_a   1.000
_cell.length_b   1.000
_cell.length_c   1.000
_cell.angle_alpha   90.00
_cell.angle_beta   90.00
_cell.angle_gamma   90.00
#
_symmetry.space_group_name_H-M   'P 1'
#
loop_
_entity.id
_entity.type
_entity.pdbx_description
1 polymer ?
#
loop_
_entity_poly.entity_id
_entity_poly.type
_entity_poly.pdbx_seq_one_letter_code
_entity_poly.pdbx_strand_id
1 'polypeptide(L)'
;MSIKLWGSGEQKNPAYVKERHPFGRIPVIQDGDFQLFESRAIFRYLVTEFGGPISSFDAVMSGDPVTVGNFEKALSIDYSYFDPSVRTLCNEKMWKNTAEPAYPFQVEKATEMFKTALDYYEDFLGSNAYLAGNNFSLADIHIFTWMPYIHLLGLYEEVTARPHVEDLWKPVSGRSAWKSAVKGNQKRRSSHQLQAQAWSTTNTSPHRKLTSLSRATLLLSCIVPSLASQCTPSTPEKPRVFLLSDIANEPDDAQSLVRLLVYANDLQIEGLVATTSVWLNDTTRPDQMHDIVDAYGEALLNLKKHAPGWPEASYLKGLIATGLPVYGMDGVGEEKDSEGSDKLVKAVDASDEPLWVPVWGGASVLAQALWHVNATRSSSEIETFVSKLRVYAISDQDNTGSWIRRNWPQLFYIASVHHFNRYAVAAWGGISGEEYYNFPSFSNQEVISPDWIRQNIQSVGPLGAKYPDADFIVEGDTPSLLYLIPNGLSDPEYPEWGSWGGRYGPVTYGEGHYADTVDVLKGVSGRTIMSSQATVWRWREAFQNDFAARIKWSASPEFGDAHHAPVVVLNGDTSRKIVKMIVKEEDVIGLDARESCDPDGGELTYKWWQYLEPSSNNNNPGRDVGRLELSDTDAPIITVTMPSEEALRAPGRNRHPNDDKHMHLILEVSDDTLVSYRRVIFTILGPMSKTGDEKSSAGKAAEQAVHDEL
;
A
#
# COMPACT_ATOMS: atom_id res chain seq x y z
N MET A 1 47.57 21.85 18.20
CA MET A 1 46.94 21.02 17.16
C MET A 1 45.60 21.63 16.81
N SER A 2 45.31 21.81 15.52
CA SER A 2 44.07 22.40 15.02
C SER A 2 43.35 21.39 14.12
N ILE A 3 43.07 20.20 14.63
CA ILE A 3 42.25 19.23 13.90
C ILE A 3 40.80 19.67 14.02
N LYS A 4 40.17 20.00 12.89
CA LYS A 4 38.74 20.26 12.84
C LYS A 4 38.01 18.95 12.57
N LEU A 5 37.02 18.64 13.42
CA LEU A 5 36.13 17.48 13.28
C LEU A 5 34.73 17.99 12.94
N TRP A 6 34.17 17.51 11.84
CA TRP A 6 32.78 17.81 11.49
C TRP A 6 31.83 16.78 12.11
N GLY A 7 30.76 17.28 12.76
CA GLY A 7 29.87 16.50 13.60
C GLY A 7 28.46 16.31 13.03
N SER A 8 27.64 15.57 13.78
CA SER A 8 26.23 15.29 13.43
C SER A 8 25.42 16.58 13.23
N GLY A 9 24.69 16.65 12.11
CA GLY A 9 23.84 17.76 11.68
C GLY A 9 24.36 18.45 10.43
N GLU A 10 25.69 18.58 10.27
CA GLU A 10 26.32 19.29 9.16
C GLU A 10 26.26 18.51 7.84
N GLN A 11 26.17 17.18 7.91
CA GLN A 11 26.05 16.31 6.74
C GLN A 11 24.74 16.49 5.95
N LYS A 12 23.77 17.22 6.51
CA LYS A 12 22.50 17.55 5.84
C LYS A 12 22.63 18.74 4.87
N ASN A 13 23.76 19.47 4.88
CA ASN A 13 24.00 20.60 3.99
C ASN A 13 24.57 20.11 2.64
N PRO A 14 23.98 20.47 1.48
CA PRO A 14 24.53 20.12 0.16
C PRO A 14 25.99 20.53 -0.05
N ALA A 15 26.43 21.65 0.55
CA ALA A 15 27.83 22.10 0.49
C ALA A 15 28.78 21.10 1.18
N TYR A 16 28.33 20.43 2.24
CA TYR A 16 29.12 19.39 2.90
C TYR A 16 29.36 18.18 1.98
N VAL A 17 28.33 17.74 1.25
CA VAL A 17 28.46 16.62 0.30
C VAL A 17 29.44 16.97 -0.81
N LYS A 18 29.35 18.20 -1.32
CA LYS A 18 30.22 18.69 -2.40
C LYS A 18 31.66 18.89 -1.97
N GLU A 19 31.90 19.44 -0.78
CA GLU A 19 33.22 19.91 -0.37
C GLU A 19 33.95 18.97 0.60
N ARG A 20 33.22 18.12 1.34
CA ARG A 20 33.75 17.40 2.51
C ARG A 20 33.65 15.89 2.42
N HIS A 21 32.47 15.36 2.08
CA HIS A 21 32.25 13.92 2.03
C HIS A 21 31.26 13.56 0.90
N PRO A 22 31.70 12.95 -0.21
CA PRO A 22 30.84 12.72 -1.38
C PRO A 22 29.61 11.84 -1.09
N PHE A 23 29.68 11.00 -0.06
CA PHE A 23 28.56 10.16 0.41
C PHE A 23 27.69 10.77 1.52
N GLY A 24 27.94 12.02 1.93
CA GLY A 24 27.15 12.68 2.98
C GLY A 24 27.19 11.99 4.34
N ARG A 25 28.33 11.38 4.69
CA ARG A 25 28.53 10.70 5.98
C ARG A 25 29.49 11.46 6.89
N ILE A 26 29.52 11.04 8.15
CA ILE A 26 30.48 11.46 9.18
C ILE A 26 31.24 10.22 9.65
N PRO A 27 32.48 10.35 10.15
CA PRO A 27 33.25 11.58 10.38
C PRO A 27 34.10 12.05 9.18
N VAL A 28 34.46 13.34 9.19
CA VAL A 28 35.51 13.97 8.36
C VAL A 28 36.46 14.70 9.31
N ILE A 29 37.77 14.62 9.07
CA ILE A 29 38.78 15.45 9.73
C ILE A 29 39.45 16.40 8.74
N GLN A 30 39.96 17.52 9.26
CA GLN A 30 40.88 18.40 8.55
C GLN A 30 42.06 18.73 9.44
N ASP A 31 43.25 18.48 8.92
CA ASP A 31 44.52 18.87 9.52
C ASP A 31 45.32 19.73 8.52
N GLY A 32 45.44 21.03 8.81
CA GLY A 32 45.95 21.99 7.83
C GLY A 32 45.12 21.97 6.54
N ASP A 33 45.78 21.75 5.40
CA ASP A 33 45.15 21.63 4.08
C ASP A 33 44.72 20.19 3.74
N PHE A 34 45.06 19.21 4.58
CA PHE A 34 44.73 17.80 4.35
C PHE A 34 43.36 17.45 4.95
N GLN A 35 42.49 16.90 4.11
CA GLN A 35 41.15 16.43 4.50
C GLN A 35 41.05 14.92 4.32
N LEU A 36 40.49 14.24 5.31
CA LEU A 36 40.31 12.79 5.29
C LEU A 36 38.94 12.40 5.85
N PHE A 37 38.31 11.43 5.20
CA PHE A 37 37.05 10.81 5.62
C PHE A 37 37.21 9.29 5.66
N GLU A 38 36.19 8.59 6.17
CA GLU A 38 36.21 7.20 6.65
C GLU A 38 36.89 7.01 8.02
N SER A 39 36.12 6.53 9.00
CA SER A 39 36.58 6.41 10.39
C SER A 39 37.83 5.53 10.53
N ARG A 40 37.88 4.38 9.85
CA ARG A 40 39.03 3.46 9.85
C ARG A 40 40.28 4.09 9.22
N ALA A 41 40.14 4.88 8.16
CA ALA A 41 41.26 5.61 7.55
C ALA A 41 41.75 6.75 8.46
N ILE A 42 40.82 7.50 9.05
CA ILE A 42 41.09 8.54 10.04
C ILE A 42 41.87 7.95 11.23
N PHE A 43 41.47 6.82 11.78
CA PHE A 43 42.19 6.19 12.90
C PHE A 43 43.63 5.84 12.54
N ARG A 44 43.86 5.24 11.36
CA ARG A 44 45.22 4.94 10.89
C ARG A 44 46.06 6.21 10.75
N TYR A 45 45.53 7.24 10.09
CA TYR A 45 46.20 8.52 9.93
C TYR A 45 46.57 9.16 11.27
N LEU A 46 45.62 9.25 12.21
CA LEU A 46 45.85 9.89 13.50
C LEU A 46 46.93 9.17 14.32
N VAL A 47 46.96 7.83 14.25
CA VAL A 47 47.96 7.04 14.98
C VAL A 47 49.34 7.14 14.33
N THR A 48 49.43 7.16 13.00
CA THR A 48 50.71 7.36 12.30
C THR A 48 51.26 8.78 12.50
N GLU A 49 50.43 9.81 12.40
CA GLU A 49 50.87 11.21 12.48
C GLU A 49 51.16 11.64 13.94
N PHE A 50 50.32 11.21 14.90
CA PHE A 50 50.34 11.74 16.27
C PHE A 50 50.66 10.70 17.35
N GLY A 51 50.85 9.42 16.99
CA GLY A 51 50.96 8.32 17.94
C GLY A 51 52.27 8.25 18.76
N GLY A 52 53.28 9.07 18.44
CA GLY A 52 54.59 9.04 19.12
C GLY A 52 55.45 7.81 18.78
N PRO A 53 56.63 7.63 19.43
CA PRO A 53 57.68 6.69 19.01
C PRO A 53 57.34 5.19 19.04
N ILE A 54 56.18 4.81 19.59
CA ILE A 54 55.61 3.47 19.45
C ILE A 54 54.10 3.64 19.32
N SER A 55 53.64 4.09 18.17
CA SER A 55 52.23 3.92 17.82
C SER A 55 51.98 2.41 17.69
N SER A 56 50.90 1.90 18.28
CA SER A 56 50.53 0.47 18.16
C SER A 56 50.33 0.05 16.70
N PHE A 57 50.16 1.01 15.80
CA PHE A 57 50.03 0.77 14.37
C PHE A 57 51.40 0.56 13.72
N ASP A 58 52.40 1.41 13.97
CA ASP A 58 53.73 1.26 13.36
C ASP A 58 54.43 -0.01 13.86
N ALA A 59 54.24 -0.36 15.13
CA ALA A 59 54.76 -1.61 15.71
C ALA A 59 54.12 -2.87 15.09
N VAL A 60 52.84 -2.78 14.69
CA VAL A 60 52.13 -3.89 14.04
C VAL A 60 52.49 -3.94 12.55
N MET A 61 52.51 -2.81 11.86
CA MET A 61 52.78 -2.71 10.42
C MET A 61 54.26 -2.92 10.07
N SER A 62 55.17 -2.67 11.00
CA SER A 62 56.60 -3.00 10.89
C SER A 62 56.95 -4.36 11.51
N GLY A 63 55.93 -5.10 11.97
CA GLY A 63 56.08 -6.44 12.54
C GLY A 63 56.33 -7.52 11.48
N ASP A 64 56.41 -8.76 11.92
CA ASP A 64 56.51 -9.89 11.00
C ASP A 64 55.20 -10.07 10.18
N PRO A 65 55.25 -10.76 9.02
CA PRO A 65 54.08 -10.92 8.16
C PRO A 65 52.86 -11.56 8.83
N VAL A 66 53.05 -12.39 9.87
CA VAL A 66 51.94 -13.01 10.62
C VAL A 66 51.24 -11.97 11.48
N THR A 67 51.99 -11.10 12.15
CA THR A 67 51.45 -9.98 12.94
C THR A 67 50.64 -9.02 12.06
N VAL A 68 51.19 -8.62 10.92
CA VAL A 68 50.48 -7.77 9.93
C VAL A 68 49.23 -8.47 9.40
N GLY A 69 49.35 -9.75 9.03
CA GLY A 69 48.25 -10.55 8.52
C GLY A 69 47.11 -10.71 9.52
N ASN A 70 47.41 -10.94 10.80
CA ASN A 70 46.39 -11.04 11.85
C ASN A 70 45.68 -9.70 12.09
N PHE A 71 46.41 -8.58 12.05
CA PHE A 71 45.82 -7.26 12.17
C PHE A 71 44.83 -6.95 11.03
N GLU A 72 45.23 -7.15 9.77
CA GLU A 72 44.33 -6.89 8.63
C GLU A 72 43.15 -7.87 8.59
N LYS A 73 43.36 -9.13 9.02
CA LYS A 73 42.29 -10.10 9.19
C LYS A 73 41.27 -9.64 10.22
N ALA A 74 41.70 -9.18 11.40
CA ALA A 74 40.80 -8.72 12.46
C ALA A 74 39.97 -7.50 12.01
N LEU A 75 40.58 -6.54 11.33
CA LEU A 75 39.87 -5.39 10.76
C LEU A 75 38.90 -5.77 9.64
N SER A 76 39.27 -6.76 8.81
CA SER A 76 38.39 -7.25 7.76
C SER A 76 37.16 -7.95 8.33
N ILE A 77 37.31 -8.70 9.42
CA ILE A 77 36.19 -9.35 10.12
C ILE A 77 35.30 -8.30 10.79
N ASP A 78 35.90 -7.30 11.43
CA ASP A 78 35.16 -6.17 12.00
C ASP A 78 34.32 -5.47 10.93
N TYR A 79 34.95 -5.10 9.80
CA TYR A 79 34.29 -4.39 8.70
C TYR A 79 33.22 -5.22 7.99
N SER A 80 33.43 -6.53 7.82
CA SER A 80 32.57 -7.37 6.98
C SER A 80 31.44 -8.06 7.75
N TYR A 81 31.62 -8.30 9.05
CA TYR A 81 30.70 -9.14 9.84
C TYR A 81 30.24 -8.46 11.13
N PHE A 82 31.17 -7.99 11.97
CA PHE A 82 30.83 -7.43 13.28
C PHE A 82 30.12 -6.07 13.20
N ASP A 83 30.74 -5.08 12.52
CA ASP A 83 30.15 -3.74 12.34
C ASP A 83 28.81 -3.79 11.60
N PRO A 84 28.67 -4.51 10.46
CA PRO A 84 27.39 -4.59 9.76
C PRO A 84 26.29 -5.25 10.59
N SER A 85 26.60 -6.28 11.40
CA SER A 85 25.60 -6.96 12.23
C SER A 85 25.08 -6.05 13.33
N VAL A 86 25.96 -5.42 14.11
CA VAL A 86 25.56 -4.47 15.17
C VAL A 86 24.84 -3.26 14.59
N ARG A 87 25.31 -2.73 13.46
CA ARG A 87 24.67 -1.60 12.78
C ARG A 87 23.28 -1.95 12.25
N THR A 88 23.09 -3.16 11.71
CA THR A 88 21.77 -3.64 11.28
C THR A 88 20.81 -3.75 12.46
N LEU A 89 21.28 -4.30 13.60
CA LEU A 89 20.48 -4.38 14.82
C LEU A 89 20.14 -2.99 15.38
N CYS A 90 21.09 -2.04 15.35
CA CYS A 90 20.83 -0.66 15.72
C CYS A 90 19.80 0.00 14.80
N ASN A 91 19.89 -0.22 13.48
CA ASN A 91 18.88 0.26 12.54
C ASN A 91 17.50 -0.33 12.87
N GLU A 92 17.39 -1.66 12.96
CA GLU A 92 16.12 -2.35 13.19
C GLU A 92 15.47 -2.01 14.53
N LYS A 93 16.26 -1.84 15.61
CA LYS A 93 15.72 -1.72 16.98
C LYS A 93 15.85 -0.34 17.62
N MET A 94 16.66 0.58 17.09
CA MET A 94 16.97 1.85 17.77
C MET A 94 16.94 3.10 16.89
N TRP A 95 17.44 3.04 15.66
CA TRP A 95 17.64 4.22 14.81
C TRP A 95 16.58 4.37 13.73
N LYS A 96 15.78 3.33 13.47
CA LYS A 96 14.51 3.48 12.76
C LYS A 96 13.62 4.44 13.54
N ASN A 97 13.41 5.62 12.96
CA ASN A 97 12.44 6.58 13.46
C ASN A 97 11.13 6.36 12.70
N THR A 98 10.49 5.22 12.93
CA THR A 98 9.29 4.78 12.20
C THR A 98 8.34 4.03 13.13
N ALA A 99 7.03 4.16 12.91
CA ALA A 99 6.00 3.32 13.52
C ALA A 99 6.02 1.86 13.03
N GLU A 100 6.86 1.54 12.03
CA GLU A 100 7.00 0.20 11.46
C GLU A 100 7.76 -0.76 12.40
N PRO A 101 7.29 -2.02 12.57
CA PRO A 101 7.99 -3.03 13.36
C PRO A 101 9.31 -3.48 12.69
N ALA A 102 10.22 -4.04 13.49
CA ALA A 102 11.46 -4.63 12.99
C ALA A 102 11.17 -5.90 12.16
N TYR A 103 11.97 -6.17 11.13
CA TYR A 103 11.82 -7.40 10.33
C TYR A 103 12.42 -8.59 11.09
N PRO A 104 11.61 -9.60 11.50
CA PRO A 104 12.11 -10.70 12.32
C PRO A 104 13.31 -11.42 11.68
N PHE A 105 13.24 -11.70 10.38
CA PHE A 105 14.33 -12.36 9.64
C PHE A 105 15.64 -11.55 9.61
N GLN A 106 15.56 -10.21 9.50
CA GLN A 106 16.78 -9.38 9.51
C GLN A 106 17.39 -9.30 10.90
N VAL A 107 16.54 -9.19 11.94
CA VAL A 107 16.98 -9.24 13.33
C VAL A 107 17.64 -10.57 13.63
N GLU A 108 17.04 -11.68 13.21
CA GLU A 108 17.57 -13.03 13.39
C GLU A 108 18.92 -13.20 12.69
N LYS A 109 18.99 -12.92 11.38
CA LYS A 109 20.22 -13.03 10.60
C LYS A 109 21.35 -12.14 11.13
N ALA A 110 21.04 -10.90 11.53
CA ALA A 110 22.05 -10.00 12.09
C ALA A 110 22.50 -10.46 13.48
N THR A 111 21.59 -11.00 14.30
CA THR A 111 21.94 -11.59 15.61
C THR A 111 22.84 -12.81 15.45
N GLU A 112 22.54 -13.69 14.49
CA GLU A 112 23.37 -14.87 14.20
C GLU A 112 24.78 -14.44 13.75
N MET A 113 24.87 -13.52 12.79
CA MET A 113 26.16 -12.98 12.31
C MET A 113 26.98 -12.33 13.44
N PHE A 114 26.32 -11.60 14.34
CA PHE A 114 26.96 -11.02 15.51
C PHE A 114 27.57 -12.09 16.43
N LYS A 115 26.81 -13.16 16.72
CA LYS A 115 27.28 -14.29 17.52
C LYS A 115 28.47 -14.99 16.87
N THR A 116 28.37 -15.29 15.57
CA THR A 116 29.46 -15.93 14.83
C THR A 116 30.75 -15.11 14.84
N ALA A 117 30.66 -13.78 14.71
CA ALA A 117 31.83 -12.91 14.81
C ALA A 117 32.44 -12.93 16.23
N LEU A 118 31.61 -12.96 17.27
CA LEU A 118 32.10 -13.08 18.65
C LEU A 118 32.72 -14.46 18.96
N ASP A 119 32.14 -15.55 18.45
CA ASP A 119 32.71 -16.90 18.58
C ASP A 119 34.10 -16.97 17.96
N TYR A 120 34.26 -16.36 16.78
CA TYR A 120 35.58 -16.25 16.16
C TYR A 120 36.58 -15.48 17.03
N TYR A 121 36.17 -14.35 17.61
CA TYR A 121 37.06 -13.59 18.49
C TYR A 121 37.41 -14.35 19.76
N GLU A 122 36.45 -15.07 20.34
CA GLU A 122 36.65 -15.92 21.51
C GLU A 122 37.72 -16.99 21.25
N ASP A 123 37.57 -17.75 20.15
CA ASP A 123 38.53 -18.77 19.75
C ASP A 123 39.92 -18.17 19.49
N PHE A 124 39.97 -17.03 18.80
CA PHE A 124 41.24 -16.37 18.48
C PHE A 124 41.97 -15.86 19.74
N LEU A 125 41.23 -15.26 20.68
CA LEU A 125 41.77 -14.73 21.93
C LEU A 125 42.14 -15.84 22.92
N GLY A 126 41.59 -17.05 22.78
CA GLY A 126 42.03 -18.21 23.56
C GLY A 126 43.51 -18.56 23.38
N SER A 127 44.14 -18.12 22.27
CA SER A 127 45.57 -18.30 21.99
C SER A 127 46.36 -16.99 21.89
N ASN A 128 45.71 -15.82 21.99
CA ASN A 128 46.31 -14.52 21.73
C ASN A 128 45.81 -13.48 22.73
N ALA A 129 46.68 -12.60 23.22
CA ALA A 129 46.27 -11.58 24.19
C ALA A 129 45.36 -10.48 23.59
N TYR A 130 45.40 -10.27 22.28
CA TYR A 130 44.72 -9.23 21.51
C TYR A 130 44.35 -9.71 20.11
N LEU A 131 43.51 -8.96 19.40
CA LEU A 131 43.02 -9.36 18.07
C LEU A 131 44.06 -9.28 16.95
N ALA A 132 45.18 -8.58 17.20
CA ALA A 132 46.35 -8.58 16.32
C ALA A 132 47.46 -9.53 16.79
N GLY A 133 47.18 -10.46 17.72
CA GLY A 133 48.16 -11.36 18.33
C GLY A 133 48.47 -10.93 19.76
N ASN A 134 49.75 -10.69 20.08
CA ASN A 134 50.16 -10.38 21.46
C ASN A 134 50.30 -8.88 21.78
N ASN A 135 49.96 -8.01 20.82
CA ASN A 135 50.06 -6.56 20.97
C ASN A 135 48.69 -5.91 20.83
N PHE A 136 48.37 -4.99 21.75
CA PHE A 136 47.19 -4.13 21.64
C PHE A 136 47.31 -3.24 20.39
N SER A 137 46.22 -3.12 19.63
CA SER A 137 46.20 -2.49 18.32
C SER A 137 44.91 -1.71 18.04
N LEU A 138 44.82 -1.09 16.85
CA LEU A 138 43.57 -0.49 16.37
C LEU A 138 42.44 -1.52 16.22
N ALA A 139 42.75 -2.79 15.93
CA ALA A 139 41.74 -3.83 15.76
C ALA A 139 40.89 -4.00 17.03
N ASP A 140 41.54 -3.96 18.19
CA ASP A 140 40.87 -4.03 19.49
C ASP A 140 39.97 -2.82 19.73
N ILE A 141 40.40 -1.63 19.33
CA ILE A 141 39.62 -0.39 19.50
C ILE A 141 38.33 -0.41 18.69
N HIS A 142 38.36 -0.92 17.45
CA HIS A 142 37.24 -0.86 16.52
C HIS A 142 35.98 -1.56 17.02
N ILE A 143 36.11 -2.81 17.45
CA ILE A 143 34.99 -3.62 17.96
C ILE A 143 34.37 -2.96 19.18
N PHE A 144 35.19 -2.34 20.03
CA PHE A 144 34.70 -1.69 21.23
C PHE A 144 33.97 -0.37 21.01
N THR A 145 34.14 0.29 19.85
CA THR A 145 33.35 1.49 19.53
C THR A 145 31.84 1.22 19.53
N TRP A 146 31.44 -0.04 19.31
CA TRP A 146 30.06 -0.50 19.32
C TRP A 146 29.52 -0.90 20.71
N MET A 147 30.38 -1.05 21.73
CA MET A 147 29.96 -1.53 23.07
C MET A 147 28.83 -0.73 23.73
N PRO A 148 28.77 0.61 23.63
CA PRO A 148 27.62 1.36 24.15
C PRO A 148 26.29 0.96 23.50
N TYR A 149 26.30 0.57 22.23
CA TYR A 149 25.10 0.15 21.50
C TYR A 149 24.75 -1.31 21.77
N ILE A 150 25.75 -2.19 21.92
CA ILE A 150 25.55 -3.60 22.32
C ILE A 150 24.79 -3.67 23.65
N HIS A 151 25.12 -2.81 24.62
CA HIS A 151 24.36 -2.70 25.88
C HIS A 151 22.91 -2.24 25.65
N LEU A 152 22.70 -1.22 24.82
CA LEU A 152 21.36 -0.67 24.53
C LEU A 152 20.47 -1.66 23.76
N LEU A 153 21.07 -2.53 22.96
CA LEU A 153 20.39 -3.60 22.23
C LEU A 153 20.06 -4.82 23.10
N GLY A 154 20.50 -4.85 24.37
CA GLY A 154 20.33 -6.01 25.25
C GLY A 154 21.20 -7.21 24.87
N LEU A 155 22.30 -6.99 24.14
CA LEU A 155 23.18 -8.06 23.61
C LEU A 155 24.44 -8.27 24.46
N TYR A 156 24.53 -7.64 25.62
CA TYR A 156 25.73 -7.73 26.46
C TYR A 156 25.97 -9.15 26.99
N GLU A 157 24.91 -9.93 27.20
CA GLU A 157 25.02 -11.33 27.64
C GLU A 157 25.82 -12.19 26.65
N GLU A 158 25.72 -11.90 25.35
CA GLU A 158 26.51 -12.58 24.32
C GLU A 158 28.01 -12.27 24.44
N VAL A 159 28.38 -11.09 24.95
CA VAL A 159 29.78 -10.77 25.19
C VAL A 159 30.27 -11.48 26.46
N THR A 160 29.50 -11.46 27.54
CA THR A 160 29.89 -12.11 28.81
C THR A 160 29.85 -13.65 28.73
N ALA A 161 29.11 -14.21 27.78
CA ALA A 161 29.12 -15.65 27.50
C ALA A 161 30.46 -16.13 26.90
N ARG A 162 31.35 -15.20 26.52
CA ARG A 162 32.63 -15.45 25.85
C ARG A 162 33.77 -14.85 26.68
N PRO A 163 34.33 -15.64 27.64
CA PRO A 163 35.25 -15.13 28.65
C PRO A 163 36.49 -14.40 28.10
N HIS A 164 37.11 -14.88 27.00
CA HIS A 164 38.29 -14.22 26.45
C HIS A 164 37.95 -12.87 25.81
N VAL A 165 36.78 -12.76 25.15
CA VAL A 165 36.26 -11.48 24.65
C VAL A 165 35.97 -10.51 25.80
N GLU A 166 35.33 -11.00 26.87
CA GLU A 166 35.04 -10.19 28.06
C GLU A 166 36.33 -9.72 28.76
N ASP A 167 37.33 -10.59 28.85
CA ASP A 167 38.61 -10.29 29.46
C ASP A 167 39.43 -9.29 28.63
N LEU A 168 39.29 -9.27 27.31
CA LEU A 168 39.83 -8.20 26.46
C LEU A 168 39.12 -6.86 26.72
N TRP A 169 37.81 -6.86 26.98
CA TRP A 169 37.03 -5.64 27.19
C TRP A 169 37.38 -4.90 28.49
N LYS A 170 37.63 -5.62 29.58
CA LYS A 170 37.98 -5.06 30.90
C LYS A 170 39.14 -4.05 30.87
N PRO A 171 40.34 -4.38 30.34
CA PRO A 171 41.45 -3.44 30.28
C PRO A 171 41.18 -2.27 29.31
N VAL A 172 40.46 -2.49 28.21
CA VAL A 172 40.18 -1.42 27.23
C VAL A 172 39.20 -0.38 27.78
N SER A 173 38.09 -0.83 28.38
CA SER A 173 37.12 0.04 29.04
C SER A 173 37.72 0.80 30.24
N GLY A 174 38.76 0.22 30.86
CA GLY A 174 39.54 0.82 31.94
C GLY A 174 40.38 2.03 31.53
N ARG A 175 40.72 2.19 30.24
CA ARG A 175 41.64 3.23 29.74
C ARG A 175 41.07 4.63 29.91
N SER A 176 41.94 5.58 30.29
CA SER A 176 41.57 7.00 30.45
C SER A 176 41.01 7.63 29.17
N ALA A 177 41.56 7.24 28.01
CA ALA A 177 41.08 7.67 26.70
C ALA A 177 39.63 7.23 26.43
N TRP A 178 39.32 5.95 26.69
CA TRP A 178 37.96 5.42 26.55
C TRP A 178 36.98 6.12 27.50
N LYS A 179 37.32 6.22 28.79
CA LYS A 179 36.52 6.93 29.79
C LYS A 179 36.26 8.39 29.40
N SER A 180 37.22 9.05 28.77
CA SER A 180 37.07 10.42 28.29
C SER A 180 36.13 10.52 27.08
N ALA A 181 36.26 9.60 26.12
CA ALA A 181 35.39 9.54 24.94
C ALA A 181 33.92 9.30 25.33
N VAL A 182 33.66 8.38 26.26
CA VAL A 182 32.30 8.08 26.73
C VAL A 182 31.71 9.23 27.56
N LYS A 183 32.51 9.91 28.41
CA LYS A 183 32.07 11.11 29.16
C LYS A 183 31.70 12.28 28.24
N GLY A 184 32.42 12.47 27.13
CA GLY A 184 32.11 13.47 26.10
C GLY A 184 30.75 13.22 25.43
N ASN A 185 30.39 11.95 25.22
CA ASN A 185 29.08 11.55 24.68
C ASN A 185 27.92 11.72 25.69
N GLN A 186 28.16 11.53 27.00
CA GLN A 186 27.14 11.78 28.03
C GLN A 186 26.78 13.27 28.17
N LYS A 187 27.75 14.19 28.05
CA LYS A 187 27.51 15.65 28.06
C LYS A 187 26.71 16.15 26.83
N ARG A 188 26.83 15.49 25.67
CA ARG A 188 26.02 15.77 24.47
C ARG A 188 24.63 15.13 24.52
N ARG A 189 24.46 14.04 25.27
CA ARG A 189 23.15 13.41 25.49
C ARG A 189 22.27 14.17 26.48
N SER A 190 22.84 14.81 27.52
CA SER A 190 22.05 15.64 28.44
C SER A 190 21.42 16.85 27.73
N SER A 191 22.04 17.42 26.69
CA SER A 191 21.43 18.50 25.90
C SER A 191 20.31 18.02 24.96
N HIS A 192 20.35 16.77 24.49
CA HIS A 192 19.26 16.19 23.68
C HIS A 192 18.11 15.62 24.53
N GLN A 193 18.39 15.09 25.74
CA GLN A 193 17.34 14.75 26.71
C GLN A 193 16.63 15.98 27.29
N LEU A 194 17.34 17.11 27.48
CA LEU A 194 16.72 18.37 27.92
C LEU A 194 15.86 19.02 26.82
N GLN A 195 16.15 18.81 25.53
CA GLN A 195 15.27 19.24 24.44
C GLN A 195 14.04 18.32 24.26
N ALA A 196 14.19 17.02 24.51
CA ALA A 196 13.07 16.07 24.49
C ALA A 196 12.11 16.22 25.69
N GLN A 197 12.60 16.63 26.87
CA GLN A 197 11.77 16.91 28.05
C GLN A 197 11.08 18.30 28.01
N ALA A 198 11.58 19.24 27.22
CA ALA A 198 10.94 20.54 27.03
C ALA A 198 9.68 20.49 26.11
N TRP A 199 9.44 19.35 25.44
CA TRP A 199 8.26 19.13 24.59
C TRP A 199 7.17 18.28 25.25
N SER A 200 7.37 17.78 26.48
CA SER A 200 6.37 16.94 27.18
C SER A 200 5.79 17.56 28.46
N THR A 201 6.13 18.80 28.81
CA THR A 201 5.55 19.44 30.01
C THR A 201 5.32 20.94 29.83
N THR A 202 4.25 21.31 29.11
CA THR A 202 3.50 22.54 29.39
C THR A 202 2.07 22.39 28.90
N ASN A 203 1.24 21.69 29.68
CA ASN A 203 -0.19 22.00 29.68
C ASN A 203 -0.80 21.73 31.06
N THR A 204 -0.62 22.68 31.97
CA THR A 204 -1.60 22.96 33.03
C THR A 204 -1.48 24.43 33.38
N SER A 205 -2.57 25.18 33.23
CA SER A 205 -2.74 26.47 33.88
C SER A 205 -4.22 26.73 34.12
N PRO A 206 -4.60 27.40 35.23
CA PRO A 206 -5.87 27.21 35.88
C PRO A 206 -6.88 28.32 35.55
N HIS A 207 -8.14 28.02 35.87
CA HIS A 207 -9.24 28.97 36.02
C HIS A 207 -8.83 30.31 36.63
N ARG A 208 -9.16 31.41 35.94
CA ARG A 208 -9.48 32.68 36.59
C ARG A 208 -10.63 33.40 35.88
N LYS A 209 -11.64 33.71 36.70
CA LYS A 209 -12.81 34.54 36.40
C LYS A 209 -12.40 35.91 35.85
N LEU A 210 -13.09 36.38 34.83
CA LEU A 210 -13.17 37.80 34.51
C LEU A 210 -14.64 38.20 34.30
N THR A 211 -14.96 39.28 34.99
CA THR A 211 -16.26 39.92 35.15
C THR A 211 -16.71 40.66 33.90
N SER A 212 -18.03 40.82 33.81
CA SER A 212 -18.81 41.59 32.85
C SER A 212 -18.22 42.93 32.42
N LEU A 213 -18.41 43.26 31.14
CA LEU A 213 -18.90 44.58 30.73
C LEU A 213 -19.59 44.48 29.37
N SER A 214 -20.87 44.83 29.39
CA SER A 214 -21.77 44.93 28.24
C SER A 214 -21.33 46.04 27.28
N ARG A 215 -21.47 45.81 25.98
CA ARG A 215 -21.92 46.82 25.02
C ARG A 215 -22.46 46.14 23.76
N ALA A 216 -23.79 46.21 23.64
CA ALA A 216 -24.52 45.90 22.43
C ALA A 216 -24.16 46.89 21.33
N THR A 217 -24.03 46.43 20.08
CA THR A 217 -24.39 47.24 18.90
C THR A 217 -24.96 46.33 17.81
N LEU A 218 -26.03 46.85 17.21
CA LEU A 218 -27.02 46.25 16.33
C LEU A 218 -26.52 45.46 15.12
N LEU A 219 -27.30 44.41 14.83
CA LEU A 219 -27.50 43.76 13.54
C LEU A 219 -27.79 44.77 12.41
N LEU A 220 -27.11 44.62 11.28
CA LEU A 220 -27.72 44.80 9.97
C LEU A 220 -27.66 43.47 9.22
N SER A 221 -28.82 42.84 9.16
CA SER A 221 -29.11 41.67 8.32
C SER A 221 -29.14 42.11 6.86
N CYS A 222 -28.07 41.81 6.12
CA CYS A 222 -28.15 41.65 4.67
C CYS A 222 -28.29 40.15 4.42
N ILE A 223 -29.53 39.69 4.27
CA ILE A 223 -29.84 38.37 3.69
C ILE A 223 -29.45 38.46 2.21
N VAL A 224 -28.18 38.22 1.92
CA VAL A 224 -27.80 37.62 0.65
C VAL A 224 -28.20 36.15 0.82
N PRO A 225 -29.04 35.56 -0.06
CA PRO A 225 -29.16 34.11 -0.07
C PRO A 225 -27.76 33.62 -0.43
N SER A 226 -27.01 33.14 0.56
CA SER A 226 -25.87 32.29 0.28
C SER A 226 -26.46 31.11 -0.49
N LEU A 227 -26.12 31.01 -1.76
CA LEU A 227 -26.00 29.71 -2.42
C LEU A 227 -24.93 28.95 -1.64
N ALA A 228 -25.26 28.49 -0.44
CA ALA A 228 -24.52 27.42 0.21
C ALA A 228 -24.79 26.22 -0.69
N SER A 229 -23.88 25.96 -1.61
CA SER A 229 -23.80 24.67 -2.29
C SER A 229 -23.86 23.63 -1.17
N GLN A 230 -24.91 22.82 -1.16
CA GLN A 230 -25.03 21.76 -0.15
C GLN A 230 -23.80 20.86 -0.33
N CYS A 231 -23.09 20.59 0.76
CA CYS A 231 -21.98 19.64 0.75
C CYS A 231 -22.55 18.23 0.60
N THR A 232 -23.06 17.95 -0.58
CA THR A 232 -23.76 16.72 -0.93
C THR A 232 -23.07 16.13 -2.14
N PRO A 233 -22.63 14.87 -2.06
CA PRO A 233 -22.03 14.22 -3.20
C PRO A 233 -23.04 14.14 -4.36
N SER A 234 -22.56 14.26 -5.59
CA SER A 234 -23.36 13.86 -6.75
C SER A 234 -23.76 12.40 -6.60
N THR A 235 -24.99 12.04 -6.97
CA THR A 235 -25.37 10.62 -7.04
C THR A 235 -24.54 9.93 -8.12
N PRO A 236 -23.66 8.96 -7.77
CA PRO A 236 -22.91 8.23 -8.76
C PRO A 236 -23.85 7.31 -9.55
N GLU A 237 -23.44 6.99 -10.77
CA GLU A 237 -24.01 5.87 -11.51
C GLU A 237 -23.68 4.57 -10.77
N LYS A 238 -24.68 3.70 -10.59
CA LYS A 238 -24.54 2.51 -9.76
C LYS A 238 -24.20 1.31 -10.62
N PRO A 239 -23.01 0.69 -10.46
CA PRO A 239 -22.73 -0.58 -11.12
C PRO A 239 -23.78 -1.63 -10.76
N ARG A 240 -24.24 -2.36 -11.78
CA ARG A 240 -25.15 -3.49 -11.61
C ARG A 240 -24.35 -4.70 -11.14
N VAL A 241 -24.80 -5.36 -10.07
CA VAL A 241 -24.05 -6.45 -9.42
C VAL A 241 -24.91 -7.70 -9.27
N PHE A 242 -24.36 -8.84 -9.67
CA PHE A 242 -24.92 -10.17 -9.48
C PHE A 242 -23.89 -11.07 -8.80
N LEU A 243 -24.00 -11.25 -7.49
CA LEU A 243 -23.02 -11.96 -6.69
C LEU A 243 -23.19 -13.48 -6.77
N LEU A 244 -22.08 -14.21 -6.99
CA LEU A 244 -21.97 -15.66 -6.79
C LEU A 244 -21.04 -15.95 -5.61
N SER A 245 -21.51 -16.62 -4.57
CA SER A 245 -20.73 -16.88 -3.35
C SER A 245 -20.99 -18.29 -2.82
N ASP A 246 -19.93 -18.98 -2.41
CA ASP A 246 -19.98 -20.26 -1.70
C ASP A 246 -20.06 -20.05 -0.17
N ILE A 247 -20.83 -19.03 0.22
CA ILE A 247 -21.07 -18.62 1.59
C ILE A 247 -21.23 -19.80 2.55
N ALA A 248 -20.63 -19.67 3.73
CA ALA A 248 -20.49 -20.70 4.75
C ALA A 248 -19.42 -21.77 4.49
N ASN A 249 -18.67 -21.68 3.38
CA ASN A 249 -17.40 -22.39 3.25
C ASN A 249 -16.41 -21.91 4.33
N GLU A 250 -16.08 -20.62 4.27
CA GLU A 250 -15.24 -19.91 5.23
C GLU A 250 -16.01 -18.69 5.79
N PRO A 251 -15.57 -18.12 6.92
CA PRO A 251 -16.24 -16.95 7.51
C PRO A 251 -16.18 -15.69 6.62
N ASP A 252 -15.25 -15.60 5.67
CA ASP A 252 -14.93 -14.39 4.92
C ASP A 252 -15.96 -14.00 3.86
N ASP A 253 -16.70 -14.95 3.27
CA ASP A 253 -17.89 -14.65 2.45
C ASP A 253 -18.94 -13.89 3.26
N ALA A 254 -19.18 -14.30 4.51
CA ALA A 254 -20.15 -13.65 5.40
C ALA A 254 -19.67 -12.25 5.80
N GLN A 255 -18.38 -12.10 6.08
CA GLN A 255 -17.74 -10.80 6.31
C GLN A 255 -17.90 -9.87 5.10
N SER A 256 -17.58 -10.36 3.90
CA SER A 256 -17.66 -9.63 2.64
C SER A 256 -19.11 -9.26 2.29
N LEU A 257 -20.09 -10.12 2.61
CA LEU A 257 -21.51 -9.79 2.43
C LEU A 257 -21.98 -8.70 3.39
N VAL A 258 -21.54 -8.72 4.66
CA VAL A 258 -21.80 -7.62 5.60
C VAL A 258 -21.25 -6.31 5.05
N ARG A 259 -20.01 -6.31 4.52
CA ARG A 259 -19.44 -5.12 3.86
C ARG A 259 -20.26 -4.71 2.65
N LEU A 260 -20.59 -5.61 1.74
CA LEU A 260 -21.40 -5.32 0.55
C LEU A 260 -22.69 -4.57 0.91
N LEU A 261 -23.38 -4.99 1.96
CA LEU A 261 -24.66 -4.41 2.37
C LEU A 261 -24.54 -2.97 2.89
N VAL A 262 -23.42 -2.57 3.47
CA VAL A 262 -23.17 -1.16 3.85
C VAL A 262 -22.67 -0.28 2.70
N TYR A 263 -22.46 -0.86 1.51
CA TYR A 263 -22.25 -0.15 0.25
C TYR A 263 -23.44 -0.27 -0.72
N ALA A 264 -24.54 -0.90 -0.30
CA ALA A 264 -25.70 -1.15 -1.16
C ALA A 264 -26.38 0.15 -1.66
N ASN A 265 -26.11 1.30 -1.05
CA ASN A 265 -26.55 2.60 -1.58
C ASN A 265 -25.83 3.00 -2.87
N ASP A 266 -24.62 2.52 -3.10
CA ASP A 266 -23.76 2.85 -4.24
C ASP A 266 -23.82 1.79 -5.36
N LEU A 267 -24.57 0.69 -5.16
CA LEU A 267 -24.68 -0.44 -6.07
C LEU A 267 -26.12 -0.73 -6.47
N GLN A 268 -26.32 -1.30 -7.66
CA GLN A 268 -27.59 -1.89 -8.09
C GLN A 268 -27.48 -3.41 -8.01
N ILE A 269 -27.84 -3.97 -6.85
CA ILE A 269 -27.81 -5.42 -6.63
C ILE A 269 -29.00 -6.06 -7.35
N GLU A 270 -28.71 -7.07 -8.17
CA GLU A 270 -29.69 -7.81 -8.99
C GLU A 270 -29.66 -9.33 -8.75
N GLY A 271 -28.70 -9.82 -7.98
CA GLY A 271 -28.63 -11.22 -7.57
C GLY A 271 -27.70 -11.44 -6.39
N LEU A 272 -28.11 -12.33 -5.49
CA LEU A 272 -27.30 -12.84 -4.38
C LEU A 272 -27.43 -14.37 -4.41
N VAL A 273 -26.49 -15.06 -5.06
CA VAL A 273 -26.64 -16.49 -5.36
C VAL A 273 -25.64 -17.33 -4.60
N ALA A 274 -26.15 -18.23 -3.75
CA ALA A 274 -25.36 -19.26 -3.12
C ALA A 274 -24.97 -20.34 -4.15
N THR A 275 -23.67 -20.54 -4.33
CA THR A 275 -23.05 -21.50 -5.26
C THR A 275 -22.12 -22.46 -4.51
N THR A 276 -21.47 -23.36 -5.23
CA THR A 276 -20.44 -24.28 -4.72
C THR A 276 -19.04 -23.83 -5.13
N SER A 277 -18.00 -24.39 -4.51
CA SER A 277 -16.60 -24.26 -4.92
C SER A 277 -15.85 -25.57 -4.68
N VAL A 278 -14.52 -25.59 -4.81
CA VAL A 278 -13.69 -26.73 -4.37
C VAL A 278 -13.73 -26.93 -2.85
N TRP A 279 -14.01 -25.87 -2.09
CA TRP A 279 -14.01 -25.87 -0.62
C TRP A 279 -15.39 -26.18 -0.03
N LEU A 280 -16.47 -25.83 -0.74
CA LEU A 280 -17.85 -26.24 -0.46
C LEU A 280 -18.51 -26.82 -1.71
N ASN A 281 -18.31 -28.12 -1.94
CA ASN A 281 -18.47 -28.72 -3.28
C ASN A 281 -19.78 -29.49 -3.53
N ASP A 282 -20.62 -29.69 -2.51
CA ASP A 282 -21.83 -30.52 -2.59
C ASP A 282 -23.06 -29.92 -1.89
N THR A 283 -22.96 -28.66 -1.47
CA THR A 283 -23.99 -27.96 -0.69
C THR A 283 -23.99 -26.47 -1.00
N THR A 284 -25.15 -25.81 -0.92
CA THR A 284 -25.30 -24.35 -0.99
C THR A 284 -26.02 -23.83 0.27
N ARG A 285 -25.75 -22.57 0.66
CA ARG A 285 -26.24 -22.00 1.94
C ARG A 285 -26.92 -20.62 1.80
N PRO A 286 -27.99 -20.50 0.99
CA PRO A 286 -28.73 -19.24 0.86
C PRO A 286 -29.37 -18.77 2.19
N ASP A 287 -29.53 -19.67 3.16
CA ASP A 287 -30.01 -19.33 4.52
C ASP A 287 -29.08 -18.33 5.24
N GLN A 288 -27.76 -18.39 5.02
CA GLN A 288 -26.81 -17.43 5.60
C GLN A 288 -26.99 -16.04 4.99
N MET A 289 -27.23 -15.96 3.67
CA MET A 289 -27.54 -14.69 3.01
C MET A 289 -28.84 -14.09 3.56
N HIS A 290 -29.86 -14.92 3.79
CA HIS A 290 -31.11 -14.44 4.40
C HIS A 290 -30.90 -13.88 5.81
N ASP A 291 -30.13 -14.56 6.65
CA ASP A 291 -29.85 -14.14 8.03
C ASP A 291 -29.07 -12.81 8.10
N ILE A 292 -28.10 -12.61 7.19
CA ILE A 292 -27.33 -11.36 7.11
C ILE A 292 -28.22 -10.21 6.55
N VAL A 293 -29.05 -10.49 5.54
CA VAL A 293 -29.99 -9.48 4.98
C VAL A 293 -31.08 -9.11 6.00
N ASP A 294 -31.47 -10.02 6.89
CA ASP A 294 -32.36 -9.70 8.01
C ASP A 294 -31.74 -8.66 8.95
N ALA A 295 -30.48 -8.85 9.34
CA ALA A 295 -29.76 -7.88 10.16
C ALA A 295 -29.58 -6.52 9.45
N TYR A 296 -29.39 -6.52 8.13
CA TYR A 296 -29.42 -5.30 7.32
C TYR A 296 -30.78 -4.59 7.38
N GLY A 297 -31.87 -5.35 7.35
CA GLY A 297 -33.23 -4.80 7.50
C GLY A 297 -33.45 -4.07 8.82
N GLU A 298 -32.83 -4.55 9.91
CA GLU A 298 -32.85 -3.87 11.21
C GLU A 298 -32.04 -2.57 11.20
N ALA A 299 -30.94 -2.52 10.46
CA ALA A 299 -30.08 -1.35 10.31
C ALA A 299 -30.59 -0.29 9.31
N LEU A 300 -31.50 -0.66 8.40
CA LEU A 300 -31.87 0.15 7.23
C LEU A 300 -32.39 1.56 7.60
N LEU A 301 -33.11 1.69 8.72
CA LEU A 301 -33.62 2.99 9.15
C LEU A 301 -32.50 3.97 9.51
N ASN A 302 -31.41 3.48 10.10
CA ASN A 302 -30.25 4.28 10.45
C ASN A 302 -29.45 4.61 9.18
N LEU A 303 -29.18 3.61 8.33
CA LEU A 303 -28.46 3.82 7.05
C LEU A 303 -29.08 4.93 6.18
N LYS A 304 -30.42 4.98 6.11
CA LYS A 304 -31.18 6.02 5.39
C LYS A 304 -30.99 7.44 5.93
N LYS A 305 -30.42 7.62 7.13
CA LYS A 305 -30.06 8.92 7.70
C LYS A 305 -28.76 9.47 7.15
N HIS A 306 -27.85 8.58 6.75
CA HIS A 306 -26.48 8.93 6.35
C HIS A 306 -26.32 9.07 4.84
N ALA A 307 -27.11 8.35 4.06
CA ALA A 307 -27.10 8.47 2.60
C ALA A 307 -28.46 8.09 1.97
N PRO A 308 -28.79 8.61 0.78
CA PRO A 308 -29.93 8.15 0.00
C PRO A 308 -29.59 6.87 -0.78
N GLY A 309 -30.61 6.21 -1.33
CA GLY A 309 -30.43 5.17 -2.36
C GLY A 309 -30.28 3.74 -1.86
N TRP A 310 -30.54 3.47 -0.58
CA TRP A 310 -30.52 2.12 -0.01
C TRP A 310 -31.68 1.23 -0.52
N PRO A 311 -31.43 -0.02 -0.93
CA PRO A 311 -32.48 -0.97 -1.27
C PRO A 311 -33.28 -1.41 -0.04
N GLU A 312 -34.54 -1.77 -0.22
CA GLU A 312 -35.32 -2.40 0.84
C GLU A 312 -34.82 -3.83 1.10
N ALA A 313 -34.79 -4.26 2.37
CA ALA A 313 -34.39 -5.63 2.72
C ALA A 313 -35.28 -6.69 2.06
N SER A 314 -36.58 -6.41 1.88
CA SER A 314 -37.50 -7.31 1.16
C SER A 314 -37.15 -7.47 -0.32
N TYR A 315 -36.63 -6.41 -0.95
CA TYR A 315 -36.11 -6.48 -2.32
C TYR A 315 -34.89 -7.38 -2.37
N LEU A 316 -33.88 -7.13 -1.51
CA LEU A 316 -32.67 -7.96 -1.45
C LEU A 316 -32.98 -9.44 -1.17
N LYS A 317 -33.91 -9.72 -0.26
CA LYS A 317 -34.39 -11.09 0.00
C LYS A 317 -34.98 -11.78 -1.22
N GLY A 318 -35.69 -11.04 -2.07
CA GLY A 318 -36.24 -11.56 -3.32
C GLY A 318 -35.19 -11.87 -4.40
N LEU A 319 -33.98 -11.33 -4.24
CA LEU A 319 -32.84 -11.60 -5.13
C LEU A 319 -32.03 -12.84 -4.71
N ILE A 320 -32.19 -13.29 -3.46
CA ILE A 320 -31.47 -14.47 -2.96
C ILE A 320 -31.94 -15.71 -3.73
N ALA A 321 -30.99 -16.50 -4.19
CA ALA A 321 -31.24 -17.74 -4.94
C ALA A 321 -30.11 -18.74 -4.73
N THR A 322 -30.23 -19.90 -5.37
CA THR A 322 -29.19 -20.94 -5.31
C THR A 322 -28.86 -21.55 -6.67
N GLY A 323 -27.59 -21.90 -6.86
CA GLY A 323 -27.12 -22.81 -7.90
C GLY A 323 -27.42 -24.28 -7.55
N LEU A 324 -26.92 -25.20 -8.38
CA LEU A 324 -26.98 -26.63 -8.06
C LEU A 324 -25.92 -26.99 -7.00
N PRO A 325 -26.24 -27.88 -6.03
CA PRO A 325 -25.31 -28.29 -4.97
C PRO A 325 -24.35 -29.38 -5.48
N VAL A 326 -23.62 -29.10 -6.56
CA VAL A 326 -22.65 -30.01 -7.16
C VAL A 326 -21.44 -29.23 -7.68
N TYR A 327 -20.27 -29.86 -7.67
CA TYR A 327 -19.01 -29.21 -8.01
C TYR A 327 -18.91 -28.79 -9.48
N GLY A 328 -18.79 -27.48 -9.71
CA GLY A 328 -18.32 -26.91 -10.97
C GLY A 328 -19.09 -27.42 -12.20
N MET A 329 -18.36 -27.98 -13.18
CA MET A 329 -18.92 -28.46 -14.45
C MET A 329 -19.89 -29.64 -14.29
N ASP A 330 -19.91 -30.33 -13.14
CA ASP A 330 -20.94 -31.34 -12.85
C ASP A 330 -22.33 -30.68 -12.71
N GLY A 331 -22.37 -29.37 -12.44
CA GLY A 331 -23.58 -28.54 -12.44
C GLY A 331 -23.92 -27.90 -13.78
N VAL A 332 -23.16 -28.18 -14.86
CA VAL A 332 -23.36 -27.54 -16.17
C VAL A 332 -23.84 -28.54 -17.23
N GLY A 333 -24.87 -28.19 -18.01
CA GLY A 333 -25.40 -29.00 -19.11
C GLY A 333 -26.92 -28.97 -19.29
N GLU A 334 -27.41 -29.89 -20.12
CA GLU A 334 -28.84 -30.10 -20.37
C GLU A 334 -29.56 -30.47 -19.06
N GLU A 335 -30.74 -29.87 -18.84
CA GLU A 335 -31.56 -30.06 -17.63
C GLU A 335 -30.88 -29.66 -16.30
N LYS A 336 -29.84 -28.82 -16.35
CA LYS A 336 -29.13 -28.33 -15.14
C LYS A 336 -29.35 -26.86 -14.83
N ASP A 337 -30.38 -26.24 -15.41
CA ASP A 337 -30.79 -24.90 -15.02
C ASP A 337 -31.17 -24.86 -13.53
N SER A 338 -30.76 -23.79 -12.85
CA SER A 338 -31.01 -23.53 -11.44
C SER A 338 -31.71 -22.18 -11.27
N GLU A 339 -32.26 -21.92 -10.09
CA GLU A 339 -32.84 -20.60 -9.79
C GLU A 339 -31.80 -19.48 -10.02
N GLY A 340 -30.55 -19.72 -9.62
CA GLY A 340 -29.44 -18.80 -9.83
C GLY A 340 -29.15 -18.53 -11.30
N SER A 341 -29.02 -19.56 -12.13
CA SER A 341 -28.69 -19.39 -13.55
C SER A 341 -29.83 -18.71 -14.31
N ASP A 342 -31.07 -19.06 -14.00
CA ASP A 342 -32.25 -18.43 -14.59
C ASP A 342 -32.35 -16.94 -14.24
N LYS A 343 -32.06 -16.58 -12.99
CA LYS A 343 -32.02 -15.18 -12.55
C LYS A 343 -30.89 -14.42 -13.22
N LEU A 344 -29.71 -15.02 -13.36
CA LEU A 344 -28.58 -14.39 -14.04
C LEU A 344 -28.92 -14.09 -15.51
N VAL A 345 -29.48 -15.06 -16.24
CA VAL A 345 -29.91 -14.84 -17.63
C VAL A 345 -30.91 -13.68 -17.73
N LYS A 346 -31.93 -13.66 -16.85
CA LYS A 346 -32.92 -12.58 -16.80
C LYS A 346 -32.31 -11.23 -16.46
N ALA A 347 -31.38 -11.18 -15.52
CA ALA A 347 -30.69 -9.94 -15.15
C ALA A 347 -29.89 -9.38 -16.33
N VAL A 348 -29.12 -10.22 -17.03
CA VAL A 348 -28.39 -9.80 -18.23
C VAL A 348 -29.33 -9.31 -19.32
N ASP A 349 -30.45 -9.99 -19.55
CA ASP A 349 -31.43 -9.59 -20.59
C ASP A 349 -32.22 -8.33 -20.26
N ALA A 350 -32.36 -7.97 -18.97
CA ALA A 350 -33.20 -6.86 -18.52
C ALA A 350 -32.65 -5.46 -18.85
N SER A 351 -31.39 -5.35 -19.27
CA SER A 351 -30.74 -4.07 -19.57
C SER A 351 -29.62 -4.24 -20.59
N ASP A 352 -29.26 -3.14 -21.24
CA ASP A 352 -28.11 -3.04 -22.16
C ASP A 352 -26.83 -2.64 -21.42
N GLU A 353 -26.94 -2.17 -20.17
CA GLU A 353 -25.80 -1.79 -19.33
C GLU A 353 -25.02 -3.01 -18.83
N PRO A 354 -23.69 -2.89 -18.61
CA PRO A 354 -22.87 -3.96 -18.07
C PRO A 354 -23.40 -4.51 -16.73
N LEU A 355 -23.39 -5.84 -16.58
CA LEU A 355 -23.66 -6.55 -15.33
C LEU A 355 -22.37 -7.14 -14.78
N TRP A 356 -21.96 -6.66 -13.61
CA TRP A 356 -20.82 -7.19 -12.89
C TRP A 356 -21.18 -8.45 -12.12
N VAL A 357 -20.37 -9.48 -12.28
CA VAL A 357 -20.52 -10.79 -11.63
C VAL A 357 -19.27 -11.04 -10.78
N PRO A 358 -19.23 -10.54 -9.53
CA PRO A 358 -18.26 -11.00 -8.54
C PRO A 358 -18.48 -12.50 -8.27
N VAL A 359 -17.39 -13.27 -8.32
CA VAL A 359 -17.39 -14.71 -8.05
C VAL A 359 -16.46 -14.97 -6.88
N TRP A 360 -17.05 -15.14 -5.70
CA TRP A 360 -16.36 -15.41 -4.44
C TRP A 360 -16.03 -16.91 -4.33
N GLY A 361 -16.95 -17.77 -4.81
CA GLY A 361 -16.73 -19.22 -4.89
C GLY A 361 -16.46 -19.74 -6.31
N GLY A 362 -17.22 -20.78 -6.70
CA GLY A 362 -17.20 -21.34 -8.05
C GLY A 362 -18.14 -20.62 -9.02
N ALA A 363 -17.79 -20.62 -10.31
CA ALA A 363 -18.55 -19.93 -11.36
C ALA A 363 -19.60 -20.82 -12.04
N SER A 364 -20.03 -21.92 -11.43
CA SER A 364 -20.97 -22.90 -12.04
C SER A 364 -22.30 -22.28 -12.47
N VAL A 365 -22.85 -21.33 -11.71
CA VAL A 365 -24.06 -20.59 -12.08
C VAL A 365 -23.87 -19.77 -13.37
N LEU A 366 -22.74 -19.07 -13.49
CA LEU A 366 -22.38 -18.31 -14.69
C LEU A 366 -22.13 -19.27 -15.88
N ALA A 367 -21.42 -20.36 -15.65
CA ALA A 367 -21.14 -21.36 -16.67
C ALA A 367 -22.42 -22.00 -17.20
N GLN A 368 -23.39 -22.30 -16.32
CA GLN A 368 -24.70 -22.82 -16.73
C GLN A 368 -25.50 -21.76 -17.51
N ALA A 369 -25.50 -20.50 -17.07
CA ALA A 369 -26.17 -19.42 -17.82
C ALA A 369 -25.60 -19.27 -19.24
N LEU A 370 -24.27 -19.28 -19.37
CA LEU A 370 -23.58 -19.23 -20.67
C LEU A 370 -23.87 -20.48 -21.52
N TRP A 371 -23.89 -21.66 -20.90
CA TRP A 371 -24.25 -22.92 -21.57
C TRP A 371 -25.69 -22.87 -22.12
N HIS A 372 -26.64 -22.45 -21.28
CA HIS A 372 -28.05 -22.34 -21.64
C HIS A 372 -28.25 -21.37 -22.81
N VAL A 373 -27.66 -20.17 -22.73
CA VAL A 373 -27.73 -19.17 -23.80
C VAL A 373 -27.12 -19.70 -25.09
N ASN A 374 -25.98 -20.38 -25.01
CA ASN A 374 -25.33 -20.98 -26.17
C ASN A 374 -26.15 -22.13 -26.80
N ALA A 375 -26.92 -22.88 -25.99
CA ALA A 375 -27.78 -23.96 -26.47
C ALA A 375 -29.10 -23.47 -27.07
N THR A 376 -29.56 -22.28 -26.69
CA THR A 376 -30.94 -21.82 -26.98
C THR A 376 -31.03 -20.61 -27.90
N ARG A 377 -29.95 -19.85 -28.10
CA ARG A 377 -29.97 -18.58 -28.84
C ARG A 377 -29.14 -18.61 -30.11
N SER A 378 -29.38 -17.63 -30.99
CA SER A 378 -28.56 -17.39 -32.17
C SER A 378 -27.19 -16.78 -31.81
N SER A 379 -26.22 -16.88 -32.72
CA SER A 379 -24.86 -16.35 -32.51
C SER A 379 -24.84 -14.86 -32.14
N SER A 380 -25.66 -14.02 -32.79
CA SER A 380 -25.72 -12.59 -32.48
C SER A 380 -26.31 -12.30 -31.09
N GLU A 381 -27.28 -13.11 -30.65
CA GLU A 381 -27.85 -12.97 -29.30
C GLU A 381 -26.85 -13.44 -28.23
N ILE A 382 -26.03 -14.46 -28.52
CA ILE A 382 -24.95 -14.91 -27.65
C ILE A 382 -23.89 -13.81 -27.52
N GLU A 383 -23.43 -13.24 -28.64
CA GLU A 383 -22.46 -12.13 -28.64
C GLU A 383 -22.98 -10.93 -27.84
N THR A 384 -24.24 -10.55 -28.05
CA THR A 384 -24.89 -9.48 -27.29
C THR A 384 -24.95 -9.81 -25.79
N PHE A 385 -25.35 -11.02 -25.42
CA PHE A 385 -25.41 -11.46 -24.03
C PHE A 385 -24.03 -11.40 -23.35
N VAL A 386 -23.00 -11.94 -24.01
CA VAL A 386 -21.62 -11.99 -23.49
C VAL A 386 -21.02 -10.58 -23.38
N SER A 387 -21.31 -9.69 -24.34
CA SER A 387 -20.80 -8.30 -24.34
C SER A 387 -21.25 -7.47 -23.14
N LYS A 388 -22.35 -7.87 -22.48
CA LYS A 388 -22.92 -7.20 -21.30
C LYS A 388 -22.38 -7.73 -19.98
N LEU A 389 -21.62 -8.82 -19.98
CA LEU A 389 -21.09 -9.42 -18.75
C LEU A 389 -19.69 -8.87 -18.42
N ARG A 390 -19.46 -8.62 -17.13
CA ARG A 390 -18.16 -8.30 -16.56
C ARG A 390 -17.91 -9.21 -15.38
N VAL A 391 -16.88 -10.05 -15.41
CA VAL A 391 -16.63 -11.03 -14.33
C VAL A 391 -15.40 -10.62 -13.54
N TYR A 392 -15.49 -10.72 -12.22
CA TYR A 392 -14.33 -10.68 -11.33
C TYR A 392 -14.37 -11.93 -10.45
N ALA A 393 -13.50 -12.89 -10.74
CA ALA A 393 -13.36 -14.11 -9.95
C ALA A 393 -12.16 -14.08 -9.00
N ILE A 394 -12.38 -14.51 -7.76
CA ILE A 394 -11.34 -14.71 -6.75
C ILE A 394 -10.64 -16.05 -7.03
N SER A 395 -9.59 -16.00 -7.86
CA SER A 395 -8.71 -17.13 -8.20
C SER A 395 -9.33 -18.38 -8.84
N ASP A 396 -10.53 -18.31 -9.44
CA ASP A 396 -11.24 -19.45 -10.06
C ASP A 396 -11.31 -20.68 -9.11
N GLN A 397 -12.31 -20.75 -8.23
CA GLN A 397 -12.37 -21.78 -7.18
C GLN A 397 -12.98 -23.13 -7.63
N ASP A 398 -13.27 -23.31 -8.91
CA ASP A 398 -13.71 -24.56 -9.50
C ASP A 398 -13.19 -24.74 -10.95
N ASN A 399 -13.60 -25.82 -11.61
CA ASN A 399 -13.19 -26.08 -12.99
C ASN A 399 -13.94 -25.26 -14.05
N THR A 400 -14.97 -24.50 -13.66
CA THR A 400 -15.86 -23.76 -14.58
C THR A 400 -15.23 -22.46 -15.04
N GLY A 401 -14.54 -21.71 -14.18
CA GLY A 401 -13.84 -20.46 -14.58
C GLY A 401 -12.84 -20.70 -15.73
N SER A 402 -12.06 -21.78 -15.64
CA SER A 402 -11.14 -22.19 -16.71
C SER A 402 -11.86 -22.62 -18.00
N TRP A 403 -13.06 -23.19 -17.88
CA TRP A 403 -13.88 -23.56 -19.03
C TRP A 403 -14.49 -22.31 -19.68
N ILE A 404 -15.02 -21.37 -18.88
CA ILE A 404 -15.55 -20.09 -19.37
C ILE A 404 -14.48 -19.36 -20.18
N ARG A 405 -13.30 -19.13 -19.60
CA ARG A 405 -12.23 -18.41 -20.29
C ARG A 405 -11.80 -19.07 -21.60
N ARG A 406 -11.78 -20.41 -21.69
CA ARG A 406 -11.44 -21.08 -22.96
C ARG A 406 -12.52 -20.95 -24.04
N ASN A 407 -13.78 -20.86 -23.66
CA ASN A 407 -14.91 -20.86 -24.61
C ASN A 407 -15.38 -19.44 -24.97
N TRP A 408 -15.15 -18.45 -24.11
CA TRP A 408 -15.48 -17.04 -24.33
C TRP A 408 -14.24 -16.14 -24.13
N PRO A 409 -13.28 -16.15 -25.07
CA PRO A 409 -12.06 -15.33 -24.97
C PRO A 409 -12.34 -13.82 -25.02
N GLN A 410 -13.51 -13.41 -25.52
CA GLN A 410 -13.94 -12.01 -25.59
C GLN A 410 -14.73 -11.55 -24.35
N LEU A 411 -15.11 -12.47 -23.45
CA LEU A 411 -15.77 -12.10 -22.20
C LEU A 411 -14.79 -11.32 -21.32
N PHE A 412 -15.22 -10.17 -20.82
CA PHE A 412 -14.47 -9.42 -19.81
C PHE A 412 -14.39 -10.25 -18.51
N TYR A 413 -13.18 -10.70 -18.16
CA TYR A 413 -12.96 -11.62 -17.05
C TYR A 413 -11.67 -11.31 -16.30
N ILE A 414 -11.78 -10.77 -15.10
CA ILE A 414 -10.68 -10.56 -14.17
C ILE A 414 -10.52 -11.82 -13.30
N ALA A 415 -9.32 -12.38 -13.25
CA ALA A 415 -8.97 -13.41 -12.28
C ALA A 415 -7.48 -13.44 -11.95
N SER A 416 -7.17 -13.71 -10.69
CA SER A 416 -5.81 -14.05 -10.28
C SER A 416 -5.42 -15.43 -10.80
N VAL A 417 -4.72 -15.47 -11.94
CA VAL A 417 -4.27 -16.71 -12.58
C VAL A 417 -2.93 -17.14 -11.98
N HIS A 418 -2.96 -18.18 -11.17
CA HIS A 418 -1.78 -18.80 -10.58
C HIS A 418 -1.93 -20.32 -10.54
N HIS A 419 -0.87 -21.03 -10.18
CA HIS A 419 -0.98 -22.45 -9.87
C HIS A 419 -1.98 -22.71 -8.74
N PHE A 420 -2.71 -23.84 -8.80
CA PHE A 420 -3.83 -24.08 -7.90
C PHE A 420 -3.48 -23.92 -6.41
N ASN A 421 -4.34 -23.25 -5.65
CA ASN A 421 -4.23 -22.98 -4.21
C ASN A 421 -2.91 -22.30 -3.79
N ARG A 422 -2.48 -21.30 -4.57
CA ARG A 422 -1.25 -20.53 -4.33
C ARG A 422 -1.50 -19.04 -4.32
N TYR A 423 -2.35 -18.68 -3.37
CA TYR A 423 -2.87 -17.34 -3.17
C TYR A 423 -1.81 -16.32 -2.71
N ALA A 424 -0.63 -16.77 -2.29
CA ALA A 424 0.50 -15.90 -1.91
C ALA A 424 1.02 -14.99 -3.04
N VAL A 425 0.58 -15.18 -4.28
CA VAL A 425 0.87 -14.28 -5.42
C VAL A 425 -0.37 -13.60 -5.98
N ALA A 426 -1.55 -13.87 -5.41
CA ALA A 426 -2.81 -13.31 -5.86
C ALA A 426 -2.97 -11.87 -5.37
N ALA A 427 -3.46 -10.97 -6.23
CA ALA A 427 -3.66 -9.56 -5.86
C ALA A 427 -4.63 -9.40 -4.68
N TRP A 428 -5.71 -10.17 -4.65
CA TRP A 428 -6.76 -10.09 -3.62
C TRP A 428 -6.22 -10.38 -2.21
N GLY A 429 -5.15 -11.18 -2.09
CA GLY A 429 -4.48 -11.42 -0.81
C GLY A 429 -3.97 -10.13 -0.15
N GLY A 430 -3.85 -9.02 -0.89
CA GLY A 430 -3.58 -7.69 -0.34
C GLY A 430 -4.71 -7.12 0.52
N ILE A 431 -5.87 -7.75 0.64
CA ILE A 431 -6.90 -7.32 1.60
C ILE A 431 -6.39 -7.43 3.04
N SER A 432 -5.77 -8.56 3.42
CA SER A 432 -5.27 -8.83 4.77
C SER A 432 -4.30 -10.03 4.89
N GLY A 433 -3.74 -10.52 3.80
CA GLY A 433 -3.08 -11.82 3.74
C GLY A 433 -1.60 -11.85 4.12
N GLU A 434 -1.01 -10.74 4.56
CA GLU A 434 0.44 -10.62 4.80
C GLU A 434 0.99 -11.68 5.74
N GLU A 435 0.35 -11.84 6.90
CA GLU A 435 0.83 -12.76 7.94
C GLU A 435 0.59 -14.22 7.55
N TYR A 436 -0.58 -14.52 6.98
CA TYR A 436 -0.95 -15.88 6.59
C TYR A 436 -0.15 -16.38 5.37
N TYR A 437 0.00 -15.55 4.34
CA TYR A 437 0.71 -15.90 3.10
C TYR A 437 2.19 -15.47 3.07
N ASN A 438 2.67 -14.76 4.07
CA ASN A 438 4.08 -14.36 4.26
C ASN A 438 4.63 -13.43 3.16
N PHE A 439 3.84 -12.47 2.66
CA PHE A 439 4.33 -11.43 1.74
C PHE A 439 4.54 -10.08 2.45
N PRO A 440 5.51 -9.25 2.01
CA PRO A 440 5.77 -7.97 2.63
C PRO A 440 4.75 -6.91 2.21
N SER A 441 4.37 -6.01 3.12
CA SER A 441 3.60 -4.80 2.81
C SER A 441 4.09 -3.60 3.64
N PHE A 442 3.68 -2.40 3.25
CA PHE A 442 3.80 -1.18 4.08
C PHE A 442 2.48 -0.80 4.74
N SER A 443 1.46 -1.65 4.62
CA SER A 443 0.12 -1.33 5.10
C SER A 443 0.05 -1.41 6.62
N ASN A 444 -0.75 -0.53 7.22
CA ASN A 444 -1.14 -0.61 8.61
C ASN A 444 -1.87 -1.95 8.86
N GLN A 445 -1.33 -2.78 9.76
CA GLN A 445 -1.93 -4.07 10.13
C GLN A 445 -2.94 -3.92 11.27
N GLU A 446 -2.93 -2.80 12.00
CA GLU A 446 -3.86 -2.60 13.12
C GLU A 446 -5.31 -2.57 12.65
N VAL A 447 -5.58 -1.97 11.49
CA VAL A 447 -6.93 -1.85 10.90
C VAL A 447 -7.53 -3.19 10.40
N ILE A 448 -6.80 -4.30 10.55
CA ILE A 448 -7.28 -5.66 10.32
C ILE A 448 -7.03 -6.57 11.54
N SER A 449 -6.63 -5.99 12.67
CA SER A 449 -6.40 -6.76 13.89
C SER A 449 -7.74 -7.28 14.44
N PRO A 450 -7.76 -8.45 15.10
CA PRO A 450 -8.97 -8.94 15.74
C PRO A 450 -9.58 -7.94 16.73
N ASP A 451 -8.75 -7.15 17.43
CA ASP A 451 -9.21 -6.15 18.38
C ASP A 451 -9.86 -4.95 17.68
N TRP A 452 -9.25 -4.47 16.61
CA TRP A 452 -9.81 -3.39 15.80
C TRP A 452 -11.13 -3.81 15.14
N ILE A 453 -11.18 -5.02 14.56
CA ILE A 453 -12.40 -5.57 13.93
C ILE A 453 -13.51 -5.72 14.97
N ARG A 454 -13.18 -6.26 16.15
CA ARG A 454 -14.17 -6.39 17.23
C ARG A 454 -14.74 -5.04 17.64
N GLN A 455 -13.88 -4.04 17.81
CA GLN A 455 -14.27 -2.72 18.27
C GLN A 455 -15.08 -1.94 17.22
N ASN A 456 -14.63 -1.95 15.96
CA ASN A 456 -15.14 -1.05 14.93
C ASN A 456 -16.21 -1.70 14.05
N ILE A 457 -16.22 -3.03 13.94
CA ILE A 457 -17.12 -3.77 13.07
C ILE A 457 -18.09 -4.65 13.89
N GLN A 458 -17.57 -5.68 14.57
CA GLN A 458 -18.43 -6.73 15.15
C GLN A 458 -19.33 -6.23 16.28
N SER A 459 -18.87 -5.24 17.06
CA SER A 459 -19.62 -4.69 18.19
C SER A 459 -20.63 -3.61 17.79
N VAL A 460 -20.80 -3.34 16.49
CA VAL A 460 -21.57 -2.18 16.00
C VAL A 460 -22.87 -2.62 15.34
N GLY A 461 -23.95 -2.54 16.12
CA GLY A 461 -25.32 -2.77 15.63
C GLY A 461 -25.62 -4.22 15.22
N PRO A 462 -26.85 -4.48 14.74
CA PRO A 462 -27.27 -5.83 14.35
C PRO A 462 -26.46 -6.39 13.19
N LEU A 463 -26.09 -5.55 12.22
CA LEU A 463 -25.34 -5.97 11.04
C LEU A 463 -23.89 -6.31 11.37
N GLY A 464 -23.22 -5.51 12.23
CA GLY A 464 -21.90 -5.84 12.76
C GLY A 464 -21.87 -7.17 13.51
N ALA A 465 -22.92 -7.49 14.27
CA ALA A 465 -23.03 -8.78 14.98
C ALA A 465 -23.12 -10.01 14.06
N LYS A 466 -23.36 -9.82 12.75
CA LYS A 466 -23.31 -10.88 11.73
C LYS A 466 -21.95 -11.03 11.07
N TYR A 467 -20.97 -10.22 11.44
CA TYR A 467 -19.60 -10.30 10.95
C TYR A 467 -18.81 -11.32 11.81
N PRO A 468 -18.53 -12.54 11.32
CA PRO A 468 -17.86 -13.57 12.11
C PRO A 468 -16.36 -13.28 12.31
N ASP A 469 -15.73 -14.00 13.23
CA ASP A 469 -14.26 -14.03 13.34
C ASP A 469 -13.66 -14.67 12.09
N ALA A 470 -12.46 -14.22 11.70
CA ALA A 470 -11.72 -14.79 10.58
C ALA A 470 -11.03 -16.11 10.98
N ASP A 471 -11.06 -17.10 10.09
CA ASP A 471 -10.34 -18.38 10.27
C ASP A 471 -8.93 -18.36 9.64
N PHE A 472 -8.75 -17.66 8.51
CA PHE A 472 -7.47 -17.54 7.81
C PHE A 472 -7.09 -16.08 7.60
N ILE A 473 -7.81 -15.41 6.70
CA ILE A 473 -7.66 -13.99 6.42
C ILE A 473 -9.03 -13.30 6.57
N VAL A 474 -9.02 -11.98 6.58
CA VAL A 474 -10.22 -11.15 6.66
C VAL A 474 -10.67 -10.82 5.24
N GLU A 475 -11.90 -11.19 4.91
CA GLU A 475 -12.59 -10.75 3.69
C GLU A 475 -11.84 -11.01 2.36
N GLY A 476 -11.41 -12.26 2.11
CA GLY A 476 -10.65 -12.64 0.91
C GLY A 476 -11.31 -12.22 -0.41
N ASP A 477 -12.65 -12.19 -0.45
CA ASP A 477 -13.41 -11.90 -1.65
C ASP A 477 -13.74 -10.41 -1.89
N THR A 478 -13.66 -9.62 -0.83
CA THR A 478 -14.00 -8.19 -0.83
C THR A 478 -13.28 -7.34 -1.88
N PRO A 479 -12.05 -7.65 -2.34
CA PRO A 479 -11.46 -6.93 -3.47
C PRO A 479 -12.36 -6.85 -4.71
N SER A 480 -13.14 -7.89 -5.01
CA SER A 480 -14.10 -7.88 -6.13
C SER A 480 -15.28 -6.89 -5.93
N LEU A 481 -15.64 -6.61 -4.67
CA LEU A 481 -16.59 -5.56 -4.29
C LEU A 481 -15.94 -4.18 -4.33
N LEU A 482 -14.77 -4.02 -3.69
CA LEU A 482 -14.04 -2.75 -3.61
C LEU A 482 -13.64 -2.21 -4.98
N TYR A 483 -13.49 -3.11 -5.96
CA TYR A 483 -13.27 -2.78 -7.36
C TYR A 483 -14.39 -1.92 -7.97
N LEU A 484 -15.62 -2.08 -7.48
CA LEU A 484 -16.83 -1.46 -8.03
C LEU A 484 -17.25 -0.20 -7.26
N ILE A 485 -16.59 0.16 -6.17
CA ILE A 485 -17.02 1.30 -5.35
C ILE A 485 -16.68 2.62 -6.06
N PRO A 486 -17.68 3.46 -6.40
CA PRO A 486 -17.47 4.69 -7.15
C PRO A 486 -16.99 5.82 -6.21
N ASN A 487 -15.74 5.74 -5.78
CA ASN A 487 -15.08 6.70 -4.88
C ASN A 487 -14.24 7.77 -5.62
N GLY A 488 -14.31 7.79 -6.96
CA GLY A 488 -13.58 8.72 -7.83
C GLY A 488 -12.15 8.31 -8.18
N LEU A 489 -11.69 7.14 -7.69
CA LEU A 489 -10.34 6.63 -7.93
C LEU A 489 -10.20 5.92 -9.27
N SER A 490 -11.23 5.21 -9.72
CA SER A 490 -11.15 4.28 -10.85
C SER A 490 -12.44 4.24 -11.66
N ASP A 491 -12.34 3.61 -12.83
CA ASP A 491 -13.46 3.19 -13.65
C ASP A 491 -13.31 1.66 -13.84
N PRO A 492 -14.30 0.85 -13.44
CA PRO A 492 -14.17 -0.60 -13.47
C PRO A 492 -14.11 -1.16 -14.91
N GLU A 493 -14.49 -0.41 -15.95
CA GLU A 493 -14.26 -0.86 -17.34
C GLU A 493 -12.77 -0.83 -17.75
N TYR A 494 -11.89 -0.27 -16.91
CA TYR A 494 -10.44 -0.16 -17.17
C TYR A 494 -9.60 -0.82 -16.06
N PRO A 495 -9.44 -2.16 -16.05
CA PRO A 495 -8.72 -2.89 -15.00
C PRO A 495 -7.29 -2.44 -14.76
N GLU A 496 -6.63 -1.91 -15.79
CA GLU A 496 -5.25 -1.45 -15.76
C GLU A 496 -5.08 -0.12 -15.01
N TRP A 497 -6.17 0.55 -14.66
CA TRP A 497 -6.15 1.83 -13.96
C TRP A 497 -5.93 1.68 -12.45
N GLY A 498 -6.35 0.56 -11.87
CA GLY A 498 -6.24 0.31 -10.44
C GLY A 498 -7.31 1.01 -9.62
N SER A 499 -7.85 0.28 -8.65
CA SER A 499 -8.92 0.67 -7.73
C SER A 499 -8.58 0.19 -6.30
N TRP A 500 -9.50 0.38 -5.34
CA TRP A 500 -9.39 -0.29 -4.04
C TRP A 500 -9.40 -1.82 -4.15
N GLY A 501 -10.02 -2.36 -5.20
CA GLY A 501 -10.06 -3.80 -5.49
C GLY A 501 -8.84 -4.33 -6.23
N GLY A 502 -7.83 -3.51 -6.53
CA GLY A 502 -6.63 -3.94 -7.25
C GLY A 502 -6.52 -3.40 -8.66
N ARG A 503 -5.46 -3.83 -9.36
CA ARG A 503 -5.12 -3.45 -10.73
C ARG A 503 -4.76 -4.69 -11.52
N TYR A 504 -5.21 -4.77 -12.76
CA TYR A 504 -5.09 -5.96 -13.61
C TYR A 504 -4.61 -5.60 -15.01
N GLY A 505 -3.83 -6.46 -15.64
CA GLY A 505 -3.37 -6.30 -17.02
C GLY A 505 -3.98 -7.36 -17.93
N PRO A 506 -4.12 -7.10 -19.24
CA PRO A 506 -4.61 -8.10 -20.18
C PRO A 506 -3.69 -9.32 -20.19
N VAL A 507 -4.28 -10.52 -20.12
CA VAL A 507 -3.56 -11.79 -20.25
C VAL A 507 -3.00 -11.93 -21.67
N THR A 508 -3.81 -11.58 -22.66
CA THR A 508 -3.46 -11.53 -24.08
C THR A 508 -4.10 -10.28 -24.69
N TYR A 509 -3.34 -9.51 -25.46
CA TYR A 509 -3.87 -8.31 -26.13
C TYR A 509 -4.96 -8.68 -27.14
N GLY A 510 -6.09 -7.98 -27.10
CA GLY A 510 -7.26 -8.23 -27.96
C GLY A 510 -8.23 -9.30 -27.44
N GLU A 511 -7.98 -9.84 -26.24
CA GLU A 511 -8.91 -10.70 -25.51
C GLU A 511 -9.47 -9.96 -24.28
N GLY A 512 -10.58 -10.46 -23.73
CA GLY A 512 -11.27 -9.87 -22.59
C GLY A 512 -10.75 -10.31 -21.22
N HIS A 513 -9.66 -11.09 -21.15
CA HIS A 513 -9.19 -11.63 -19.86
C HIS A 513 -8.07 -10.81 -19.26
N TYR A 514 -8.17 -10.58 -17.96
CA TYR A 514 -7.24 -9.80 -17.17
C TYR A 514 -6.72 -10.63 -15.99
N ALA A 515 -5.44 -10.45 -15.69
CA ALA A 515 -4.77 -11.09 -14.57
C ALA A 515 -3.98 -10.07 -13.75
N ASP A 516 -3.53 -10.50 -12.58
CA ASP A 516 -2.79 -9.68 -11.63
C ASP A 516 -1.60 -8.96 -12.31
N THR A 517 -1.50 -7.66 -12.09
CA THR A 517 -0.28 -6.89 -12.35
C THR A 517 0.30 -6.39 -11.04
N VAL A 518 1.40 -5.65 -11.07
CA VAL A 518 2.19 -5.30 -9.87
C VAL A 518 2.33 -3.80 -9.70
N ASP A 519 2.19 -3.33 -8.48
CA ASP A 519 2.53 -1.95 -8.12
C ASP A 519 3.88 -1.86 -7.43
N VAL A 520 4.57 -0.73 -7.60
CA VAL A 520 5.92 -0.50 -7.08
C VAL A 520 5.91 0.64 -6.08
N LEU A 521 5.91 0.31 -4.79
CA LEU A 521 5.92 1.30 -3.72
C LEU A 521 7.28 1.37 -3.05
N LYS A 522 7.67 2.58 -2.67
CA LYS A 522 8.90 2.84 -1.90
C LYS A 522 8.52 3.37 -0.52
N GLY A 523 8.84 2.59 0.51
CA GLY A 523 8.60 2.95 1.90
C GLY A 523 9.57 4.03 2.40
N VAL A 524 9.30 4.57 3.59
CA VAL A 524 10.06 5.68 4.20
C VAL A 524 11.53 5.34 4.45
N SER A 525 11.85 4.06 4.67
CA SER A 525 13.22 3.55 4.83
C SER A 525 14.01 3.51 3.50
N GLY A 526 13.36 3.81 2.37
CA GLY A 526 13.90 3.70 1.03
C GLY A 526 13.79 2.30 0.42
N ARG A 527 13.23 1.32 1.15
CA ARG A 527 12.93 -0.02 0.64
C ARG A 527 11.84 0.04 -0.42
N THR A 528 11.99 -0.72 -1.49
CA THR A 528 10.96 -0.90 -2.54
C THR A 528 10.27 -2.25 -2.38
N ILE A 529 8.94 -2.28 -2.49
CA ILE A 529 8.13 -3.49 -2.65
C ILE A 529 7.48 -3.43 -4.03
N MET A 530 7.58 -4.53 -4.76
CA MET A 530 6.86 -4.75 -6.02
C MET A 530 6.07 -6.04 -5.88
N SER A 531 4.74 -5.96 -5.88
CA SER A 531 3.89 -7.15 -5.79
C SER A 531 2.49 -6.89 -6.34
N SER A 532 1.74 -7.96 -6.60
CA SER A 532 0.34 -7.89 -7.00
C SER A 532 -0.56 -7.43 -5.86
N GLN A 533 -0.27 -7.88 -4.64
CA GLN A 533 -0.99 -7.45 -3.43
C GLN A 533 -0.87 -5.94 -3.20
N ALA A 534 0.23 -5.33 -3.65
CA ALA A 534 0.46 -3.90 -3.54
C ALA A 534 -0.57 -3.06 -4.28
N THR A 535 -1.23 -3.65 -5.28
CA THR A 535 -2.34 -3.01 -5.99
C THR A 535 -3.59 -2.85 -5.10
N VAL A 536 -3.69 -3.62 -4.01
CA VAL A 536 -4.80 -3.61 -3.04
C VAL A 536 -4.37 -2.98 -1.70
N TRP A 537 -3.35 -3.52 -1.03
CA TRP A 537 -2.99 -3.11 0.35
C TRP A 537 -2.56 -1.64 0.46
N ARG A 538 -2.14 -1.02 -0.65
CA ARG A 538 -1.82 0.42 -0.67
C ARG A 538 -3.01 1.31 -0.30
N TRP A 539 -4.24 0.78 -0.39
CA TRP A 539 -5.48 1.49 -0.10
C TRP A 539 -6.13 1.08 1.23
N ARG A 540 -5.50 0.16 1.98
CA ARG A 540 -6.17 -0.52 3.10
C ARG A 540 -6.73 0.38 4.15
N GLU A 541 -5.95 1.34 4.60
CA GLU A 541 -6.38 2.25 5.64
C GLU A 541 -7.63 3.04 5.21
N ALA A 542 -7.68 3.49 3.95
CA ALA A 542 -8.83 4.20 3.41
C ALA A 542 -10.10 3.33 3.36
N PHE A 543 -10.03 2.12 2.77
CA PHE A 543 -11.22 1.26 2.67
C PHE A 543 -11.62 0.62 4.01
N GLN A 544 -10.71 0.50 4.99
CA GLN A 544 -11.07 0.04 6.32
C GLN A 544 -11.74 1.15 7.14
N ASN A 545 -11.23 2.38 7.07
CA ASN A 545 -11.88 3.52 7.72
C ASN A 545 -13.26 3.79 7.13
N ASP A 546 -13.42 3.69 5.80
CA ASP A 546 -14.73 3.83 5.14
C ASP A 546 -15.70 2.72 5.59
N PHE A 547 -15.22 1.47 5.71
CA PHE A 547 -16.05 0.39 6.22
C PHE A 547 -16.47 0.59 7.67
N ALA A 548 -15.56 1.01 8.55
CA ALA A 548 -15.89 1.32 9.95
C ALA A 548 -16.92 2.46 10.05
N ALA A 549 -16.78 3.51 9.25
CA ALA A 549 -17.75 4.61 9.20
C ALA A 549 -19.13 4.13 8.72
N ARG A 550 -19.18 3.32 7.66
CA ARG A 550 -20.45 2.79 7.12
C ARG A 550 -21.10 1.76 8.03
N ILE A 551 -20.34 0.93 8.74
CA ILE A 551 -20.88 0.07 9.80
C ILE A 551 -21.40 0.92 10.95
N LYS A 552 -20.72 2.03 11.30
CA LYS A 552 -21.25 2.99 12.28
C LYS A 552 -22.57 3.61 11.84
N TRP A 553 -22.75 3.93 10.55
CA TRP A 553 -24.04 4.40 10.00
C TRP A 553 -25.19 3.42 10.27
N SER A 554 -24.91 2.12 10.32
CA SER A 554 -25.92 1.08 10.60
C SER A 554 -26.49 1.17 12.03
N ALA A 555 -25.76 1.81 12.95
CA ALA A 555 -26.09 1.92 14.37
C ALA A 555 -26.33 3.37 14.84
N SER A 556 -26.18 4.36 13.96
CA SER A 556 -26.31 5.79 14.28
C SER A 556 -27.68 6.33 13.82
N PRO A 557 -28.54 6.80 14.74
CA PRO A 557 -29.89 7.27 14.39
C PRO A 557 -29.92 8.68 13.79
N GLU A 558 -28.83 9.44 13.96
CA GLU A 558 -28.69 10.81 13.47
C GLU A 558 -27.42 10.95 12.61
N PHE A 559 -27.49 11.83 11.60
CA PHE A 559 -26.38 12.06 10.67
C PHE A 559 -25.07 12.37 11.41
N GLY A 560 -25.08 13.34 12.33
CA GLY A 560 -23.88 13.78 13.05
C GLY A 560 -23.29 12.79 14.06
N ASP A 561 -23.86 11.59 14.23
CA ASP A 561 -23.33 10.55 15.11
C ASP A 561 -22.29 9.65 14.41
N ALA A 562 -21.96 9.91 13.14
CA ALA A 562 -20.96 9.21 12.36
C ALA A 562 -20.28 10.13 11.35
N HIS A 563 -19.11 9.72 10.87
CA HIS A 563 -18.35 10.45 9.85
C HIS A 563 -18.79 10.08 8.43
N HIS A 564 -18.62 11.02 7.49
CA HIS A 564 -18.95 10.86 6.08
C HIS A 564 -17.80 11.32 5.20
N ALA A 565 -17.51 10.55 4.15
CA ALA A 565 -16.38 10.84 3.28
C ALA A 565 -16.50 12.24 2.62
N PRO A 566 -15.38 12.99 2.50
CA PRO A 566 -15.37 14.29 1.83
C PRO A 566 -15.97 14.27 0.43
N VAL A 567 -16.57 15.38 0.03
CA VAL A 567 -17.05 15.61 -1.34
C VAL A 567 -15.98 16.33 -2.14
N VAL A 568 -15.37 15.64 -3.10
CA VAL A 568 -14.30 16.20 -3.94
C VAL A 568 -14.90 16.91 -5.14
N VAL A 569 -14.62 18.20 -5.27
CA VAL A 569 -14.95 19.01 -6.43
C VAL A 569 -13.66 19.32 -7.16
N LEU A 570 -13.59 19.09 -8.47
CA LEU A 570 -12.41 19.40 -9.28
C LEU A 570 -12.80 20.28 -10.47
N ASN A 571 -12.24 21.48 -10.55
CA ASN A 571 -12.56 22.48 -11.58
C ASN A 571 -14.08 22.74 -11.70
N GLY A 572 -14.79 22.77 -10.56
CA GLY A 572 -16.24 22.92 -10.49
C GLY A 572 -17.04 21.65 -10.82
N ASP A 573 -16.39 20.55 -11.22
CA ASP A 573 -17.07 19.27 -11.41
C ASP A 573 -17.27 18.55 -10.07
N THR A 574 -18.53 18.42 -9.65
CA THR A 574 -18.94 17.71 -8.45
C THR A 574 -19.21 16.23 -8.66
N SER A 575 -19.04 15.72 -9.89
CA SER A 575 -19.24 14.30 -10.21
C SER A 575 -18.23 13.40 -9.48
N ARG A 576 -18.29 12.08 -9.64
CA ARG A 576 -17.18 11.19 -9.24
C ARG A 576 -16.48 10.59 -10.46
N LYS A 577 -16.71 11.15 -11.65
CA LYS A 577 -16.15 10.62 -12.90
C LYS A 577 -14.68 10.96 -13.03
N ILE A 578 -13.97 10.11 -13.74
CA ILE A 578 -12.56 10.30 -14.12
C ILE A 578 -12.49 11.47 -15.10
N VAL A 579 -11.58 12.41 -14.83
CA VAL A 579 -11.40 13.58 -15.69
C VAL A 579 -10.37 13.25 -16.77
N LYS A 580 -10.79 13.23 -18.04
CA LYS A 580 -9.91 12.98 -19.20
C LYS A 580 -9.58 14.31 -19.88
N MET A 581 -8.30 14.56 -20.20
CA MET A 581 -7.85 15.77 -20.88
C MET A 581 -6.85 15.45 -21.98
N ILE A 582 -7.10 15.91 -23.21
CA ILE A 582 -6.10 15.91 -24.28
C ILE A 582 -5.24 17.16 -24.14
N VAL A 583 -3.93 16.98 -23.99
CA VAL A 583 -2.95 18.04 -23.75
C VAL A 583 -1.74 17.87 -24.67
N LYS A 584 -0.90 18.90 -24.74
CA LYS A 584 0.37 18.89 -25.47
C LYS A 584 1.54 18.72 -24.51
N GLU A 585 2.67 18.34 -25.11
CA GLU A 585 3.97 18.41 -24.46
C GLU A 585 4.20 19.82 -23.88
N GLU A 586 4.76 19.92 -22.67
CA GLU A 586 5.06 21.18 -21.96
C GLU A 586 3.86 22.08 -21.59
N ASP A 587 2.61 21.66 -21.83
CA ASP A 587 1.43 22.40 -21.36
C ASP A 587 1.43 22.56 -19.82
N VAL A 588 0.97 23.72 -19.34
CA VAL A 588 0.76 24.02 -17.92
C VAL A 588 -0.73 24.09 -17.63
N ILE A 589 -1.24 23.13 -16.85
CA ILE A 589 -2.67 22.96 -16.58
C ILE A 589 -2.96 23.34 -15.12
N GLY A 590 -3.93 24.23 -14.90
CA GLY A 590 -4.44 24.54 -13.57
C GLY A 590 -5.51 23.53 -13.13
N LEU A 591 -5.36 23.01 -11.91
CA LEU A 591 -6.35 22.15 -11.25
C LEU A 591 -6.78 22.78 -9.92
N ASP A 592 -8.09 22.86 -9.72
CA ASP A 592 -8.70 23.59 -8.61
C ASP A 592 -9.69 22.70 -7.86
N ALA A 593 -9.31 22.30 -6.65
CA ALA A 593 -10.13 21.50 -5.75
C ALA A 593 -10.70 22.28 -4.56
N ARG A 594 -10.60 23.63 -4.55
CA ARG A 594 -10.95 24.47 -3.40
C ARG A 594 -12.42 24.42 -2.98
N GLU A 595 -13.29 23.99 -3.89
CA GLU A 595 -14.74 23.84 -3.65
C GLU A 595 -15.09 22.49 -3.02
N SER A 596 -14.10 21.61 -2.78
CA SER A 596 -14.30 20.39 -2.01
C SER A 596 -14.73 20.73 -0.58
N CYS A 597 -15.53 19.85 0.02
CA CYS A 597 -16.10 20.09 1.35
C CYS A 597 -16.25 18.80 2.14
N ASP A 598 -16.25 18.94 3.46
CA ASP A 598 -16.59 17.87 4.40
C ASP A 598 -18.09 17.99 4.78
N PRO A 599 -18.92 16.95 4.56
CA PRO A 599 -20.31 16.93 5.00
C PRO A 599 -20.49 17.15 6.51
N ASP A 600 -19.48 16.79 7.31
CA ASP A 600 -19.47 16.93 8.77
C ASP A 600 -18.91 18.29 9.22
N GLY A 601 -18.42 19.11 8.28
CA GLY A 601 -17.92 20.47 8.52
C GLY A 601 -16.49 20.55 9.07
N GLY A 602 -15.70 19.50 8.94
CA GLY A 602 -14.28 19.45 9.28
C GLY A 602 -13.36 20.15 8.27
N GLU A 603 -12.09 20.24 8.63
CA GLU A 603 -11.04 20.75 7.75
C GLU A 603 -10.58 19.65 6.79
N LEU A 604 -10.22 20.04 5.56
CA LEU A 604 -9.77 19.11 4.54
C LEU A 604 -8.27 19.23 4.29
N THR A 605 -7.64 18.08 4.11
CA THR A 605 -6.28 17.95 3.58
C THR A 605 -6.33 17.45 2.14
N TYR A 606 -5.34 17.86 1.35
CA TYR A 606 -5.22 17.53 -0.07
C TYR A 606 -3.91 16.80 -0.30
N LYS A 607 -3.91 15.83 -1.21
CA LYS A 607 -2.69 15.16 -1.65
C LYS A 607 -2.76 14.83 -3.14
N TRP A 608 -1.81 15.38 -3.89
CA TRP A 608 -1.65 15.19 -5.32
C TRP A 608 -0.43 14.33 -5.59
N TRP A 609 -0.62 13.27 -6.37
CA TRP A 609 0.50 12.41 -6.76
C TRP A 609 0.25 11.70 -8.08
N GLN A 610 1.32 11.50 -8.84
CA GLN A 610 1.26 10.79 -10.11
C GLN A 610 1.23 9.27 -9.87
N TYR A 611 0.19 8.60 -10.35
CA TYR A 611 0.11 7.14 -10.33
C TYR A 611 0.73 6.59 -11.60
N LEU A 612 1.94 6.04 -11.47
CA LEU A 612 2.79 5.75 -12.62
C LEU A 612 2.45 4.42 -13.28
N GLU A 613 2.08 3.44 -12.47
CA GLU A 613 1.88 2.07 -12.90
C GLU A 613 0.80 1.89 -13.96
N PRO A 614 -0.35 2.60 -13.92
CA PRO A 614 -1.33 2.58 -15.01
C PRO A 614 -0.79 3.08 -16.35
N SER A 615 0.27 3.89 -16.33
CA SER A 615 0.89 4.47 -17.54
C SER A 615 2.04 3.63 -18.09
N SER A 616 2.34 2.48 -17.47
CA SER A 616 3.53 1.66 -17.70
C SER A 616 3.16 0.23 -18.11
N ASN A 617 3.94 -0.35 -19.02
CA ASN A 617 3.95 -1.79 -19.30
C ASN A 617 5.20 -2.49 -18.73
N ASN A 618 5.98 -1.78 -17.91
CA ASN A 618 7.26 -2.22 -17.36
C ASN A 618 7.21 -2.37 -15.83
N ASN A 619 7.97 -3.34 -15.31
CA ASN A 619 8.18 -3.57 -13.87
C ASN A 619 8.83 -2.39 -13.14
N ASN A 620 9.41 -1.43 -13.87
CA ASN A 620 9.90 -0.18 -13.30
C ASN A 620 9.28 1.00 -14.05
N PRO A 621 8.12 1.52 -13.60
CA PRO A 621 7.41 2.59 -14.29
C PRO A 621 8.19 3.92 -14.28
N GLY A 622 9.25 4.03 -13.45
CA GLY A 622 10.15 5.18 -13.49
C GLY A 622 11.07 5.22 -14.72
N ARG A 623 11.14 4.14 -15.51
CA ARG A 623 11.97 4.09 -16.71
C ARG A 623 11.27 4.62 -17.95
N ASP A 624 9.96 4.44 -18.06
CA ASP A 624 9.20 4.67 -19.27
C ASP A 624 8.11 5.74 -19.12
N VAL A 625 7.62 6.01 -17.91
CA VAL A 625 6.59 7.03 -17.66
C VAL A 625 7.22 8.41 -17.46
N GLY A 626 6.82 9.38 -18.28
CA GLY A 626 7.16 10.79 -18.09
C GLY A 626 6.68 11.34 -16.75
N ARG A 627 7.48 12.19 -16.09
CA ARG A 627 7.15 12.75 -14.77
C ARG A 627 6.40 14.05 -14.91
N LEU A 628 5.21 14.13 -14.31
CA LEU A 628 4.49 15.38 -14.15
C LEU A 628 5.24 16.26 -13.15
N GLU A 629 5.40 17.54 -13.46
CA GLU A 629 5.87 18.53 -12.48
C GLU A 629 4.65 19.17 -11.81
N LEU A 630 4.58 19.10 -10.49
CA LEU A 630 3.50 19.66 -9.70
C LEU A 630 4.03 20.89 -8.96
N SER A 631 3.28 22.01 -9.00
CA SER A 631 3.66 23.22 -8.25
C SER A 631 3.62 23.03 -6.74
N ASP A 632 2.76 22.13 -6.27
CA ASP A 632 2.54 21.77 -4.88
C ASP A 632 1.94 20.34 -4.87
N THR A 633 2.02 19.65 -3.74
CA THR A 633 1.37 18.34 -3.56
C THR A 633 0.24 18.38 -2.55
N ASP A 634 0.16 19.40 -1.70
CA ASP A 634 -0.72 19.42 -0.54
C ASP A 634 -1.71 20.61 -0.55
N ALA A 635 -1.66 21.43 -1.62
CA ALA A 635 -2.53 22.57 -1.80
C ALA A 635 -3.87 22.21 -2.50
N PRO A 636 -4.96 22.94 -2.19
CA PRO A 636 -6.24 22.77 -2.89
C PRO A 636 -6.20 23.20 -4.35
N ILE A 637 -5.21 24.01 -4.76
CA ILE A 637 -5.04 24.49 -6.13
C ILE A 637 -3.60 24.24 -6.53
N ILE A 638 -3.40 23.57 -7.66
CA ILE A 638 -2.08 23.29 -8.19
C ILE A 638 -2.00 23.60 -9.68
N THR A 639 -0.79 23.75 -10.19
CA THR A 639 -0.51 23.65 -11.63
C THR A 639 0.29 22.39 -11.91
N VAL A 640 -0.04 21.73 -13.00
CA VAL A 640 0.63 20.52 -13.50
C VAL A 640 1.30 20.87 -14.82
N THR A 641 2.62 20.69 -14.92
CA THR A 641 3.36 20.87 -16.16
C THR A 641 3.60 19.50 -16.80
N MET A 642 3.22 19.39 -18.08
CA MET A 642 3.44 18.17 -18.87
C MET A 642 4.93 18.01 -19.21
N PRO A 643 5.44 16.77 -19.33
CA PRO A 643 6.84 16.56 -19.66
C PRO A 643 7.16 17.01 -21.10
N SER A 644 8.44 17.30 -21.36
CA SER A 644 8.89 17.66 -22.70
C SER A 644 8.77 16.50 -23.70
N GLU A 645 8.72 16.84 -24.99
CA GLU A 645 8.70 15.85 -26.07
C GLU A 645 9.91 14.91 -25.99
N GLU A 646 11.10 15.44 -25.74
CA GLU A 646 12.32 14.63 -25.57
C GLU A 646 12.15 13.60 -24.44
N ALA A 647 11.58 13.99 -23.31
CA ALA A 647 11.35 13.09 -22.17
C ALA A 647 10.31 12.01 -22.48
N LEU A 648 9.24 12.35 -23.21
CA LEU A 648 8.15 11.44 -23.56
C LEU A 648 8.51 10.47 -24.70
N ARG A 649 9.41 10.87 -25.60
CA ARG A 649 9.73 10.17 -26.84
C ARG A 649 11.14 9.55 -26.84
N ALA A 650 11.85 9.58 -25.70
CA ALA A 650 13.17 9.01 -25.56
C ALA A 650 13.23 7.51 -25.97
N PRO A 651 14.18 7.10 -26.85
CA PRO A 651 14.36 5.71 -27.24
C PRO A 651 14.71 4.79 -26.06
N GLY A 652 14.23 3.54 -26.07
CA GLY A 652 14.55 2.54 -25.03
C GLY A 652 13.61 2.51 -23.82
N ARG A 653 12.52 3.28 -23.87
CA ARG A 653 11.35 3.13 -23.00
C ARG A 653 10.43 2.12 -23.70
N ASN A 654 9.94 1.07 -23.03
CA ASN A 654 9.26 -0.10 -23.62
C ASN A 654 7.89 0.18 -24.28
N ARG A 655 7.61 1.43 -24.67
CA ARG A 655 6.47 1.85 -25.46
C ARG A 655 6.98 2.58 -26.69
N HIS A 656 6.35 2.38 -27.85
CA HIS A 656 6.88 2.96 -29.06
C HIS A 656 6.85 4.50 -28.95
N PRO A 657 7.92 5.21 -29.36
CA PRO A 657 8.02 6.64 -29.18
C PRO A 657 6.79 7.37 -29.72
N ASN A 658 6.20 6.90 -30.81
CA ASN A 658 5.08 7.57 -31.45
C ASN A 658 3.70 7.21 -30.90
N ASP A 659 3.58 6.33 -29.90
CA ASP A 659 2.27 5.98 -29.34
C ASP A 659 1.72 7.12 -28.48
N ASP A 660 0.41 7.17 -28.31
CA ASP A 660 -0.21 8.06 -27.32
C ASP A 660 0.37 7.80 -25.92
N LYS A 661 0.46 8.86 -25.12
CA LYS A 661 0.97 8.82 -23.76
C LYS A 661 -0.14 9.25 -22.82
N HIS A 662 -0.47 8.38 -21.87
CA HIS A 662 -1.46 8.64 -20.82
C HIS A 662 -0.71 8.78 -19.51
N MET A 663 -1.02 9.81 -18.72
CA MET A 663 -0.41 10.06 -17.42
C MET A 663 -1.51 10.27 -16.39
N HIS A 664 -1.47 9.48 -15.32
CA HIS A 664 -2.52 9.46 -14.32
C HIS A 664 -2.08 10.28 -13.11
N LEU A 665 -2.90 11.25 -12.72
CA LEU A 665 -2.74 12.05 -11.52
C LEU A 665 -3.90 11.77 -10.58
N ILE A 666 -3.59 11.53 -9.31
CA ILE A 666 -4.58 11.26 -8.25
C ILE A 666 -4.60 12.46 -7.30
N LEU A 667 -5.81 12.95 -7.04
CA LEU A 667 -6.16 13.79 -5.91
C LEU A 667 -6.76 12.89 -4.82
N GLU A 668 -6.21 12.96 -3.61
CA GLU A 668 -6.82 12.47 -2.39
C GLU A 668 -7.27 13.66 -1.56
N VAL A 669 -8.52 13.66 -1.10
CA VAL A 669 -9.05 14.66 -0.17
C VAL A 669 -9.52 13.93 1.08
N SER A 670 -9.03 14.37 2.24
CA SER A 670 -9.23 13.69 3.52
C SER A 670 -9.70 14.64 4.61
N ASP A 671 -10.58 14.15 5.49
CA ASP A 671 -11.02 14.78 6.75
C ASP A 671 -10.20 14.31 7.97
N ASP A 672 -8.98 13.80 7.72
CA ASP A 672 -8.08 13.05 8.60
C ASP A 672 -8.40 11.55 8.73
N THR A 673 -9.65 11.12 8.52
CA THR A 673 -10.07 9.72 8.73
C THR A 673 -10.52 9.04 7.43
N LEU A 674 -11.44 9.66 6.71
CA LEU A 674 -12.06 9.20 5.48
C LEU A 674 -11.44 9.93 4.29
N VAL A 675 -11.34 9.21 3.17
CA VAL A 675 -10.68 9.71 1.97
C VAL A 675 -11.58 9.52 0.77
N SER A 676 -11.72 10.59 0.00
CA SER A 676 -12.32 10.56 -1.34
C SER A 676 -11.29 10.94 -2.39
N TYR A 677 -11.52 10.50 -3.63
CA TYR A 677 -10.54 10.64 -4.69
C TYR A 677 -11.06 11.42 -5.89
N ARG A 678 -10.12 11.95 -6.67
CA ARG A 678 -10.35 12.25 -8.07
C ARG A 678 -9.15 11.88 -8.92
N ARG A 679 -9.38 11.14 -10.01
CA ARG A 679 -8.35 10.87 -11.01
C ARG A 679 -8.47 11.82 -12.20
N VAL A 680 -7.32 12.31 -12.64
CA VAL A 680 -7.14 13.03 -13.91
C VAL A 680 -6.23 12.22 -14.82
N ILE A 681 -6.63 12.02 -16.07
CA ILE A 681 -5.84 11.36 -17.12
C ILE A 681 -5.49 12.39 -18.17
N PHE A 682 -4.20 12.68 -18.29
CA PHE A 682 -3.65 13.51 -19.35
C PHE A 682 -3.22 12.64 -20.52
N THR A 683 -3.80 12.87 -21.70
CA THR A 683 -3.45 12.19 -22.95
C THR A 683 -2.68 13.13 -23.86
N ILE A 684 -1.44 12.77 -24.18
CA ILE A 684 -0.61 13.43 -25.20
C ILE A 684 -0.59 12.55 -26.45
N LEU A 685 -1.23 13.03 -27.51
CA LEU A 685 -1.35 12.30 -28.77
C LEU A 685 0.01 12.12 -29.45
N GLY A 686 0.22 10.91 -29.95
CA GLY A 686 1.35 10.55 -30.79
C GLY A 686 1.34 11.24 -32.15
N PRO A 687 2.49 11.35 -32.84
CA PRO A 687 2.58 11.96 -34.16
C PRO A 687 1.63 11.35 -35.21
N MET A 688 1.40 10.02 -35.16
CA MET A 688 0.50 9.35 -36.11
C MET A 688 -0.98 9.63 -35.82
N SER A 689 -1.36 9.81 -34.55
CA SER A 689 -2.71 10.20 -34.14
C SER A 689 -3.01 11.66 -34.48
N LYS A 690 -1.97 12.52 -34.55
CA LYS A 690 -2.08 13.95 -34.88
C LYS A 690 -2.37 14.22 -36.38
N THR A 691 -2.09 13.29 -37.31
CA THR A 691 -2.17 13.53 -38.77
C THR A 691 -3.41 12.96 -39.47
N GLY A 692 -4.25 12.16 -38.80
CA GLY A 692 -5.50 11.64 -39.39
C GLY A 692 -5.34 10.64 -40.54
N ASP A 693 -4.17 10.00 -40.71
CA ASP A 693 -3.94 9.04 -41.79
C ASP A 693 -4.56 7.66 -41.48
N GLU A 694 -5.77 7.41 -42.02
CA GLU A 694 -6.53 6.15 -41.96
C GLU A 694 -5.90 4.94 -42.70
N LYS A 695 -4.67 5.02 -43.21
CA LYS A 695 -4.10 3.98 -44.09
C LYS A 695 -3.08 3.06 -43.41
N SER A 696 -3.55 2.18 -42.53
CA SER A 696 -2.89 0.89 -42.22
C SER A 696 -3.91 -0.16 -41.72
N SER A 697 -4.96 -0.39 -42.51
CA SER A 697 -6.11 -1.25 -42.21
C SER A 697 -5.84 -2.77 -42.35
N ALA A 698 -4.75 -3.30 -41.80
CA ALA A 698 -4.53 -4.74 -41.74
C ALA A 698 -4.20 -5.29 -40.33
N GLY A 699 -4.03 -4.42 -39.33
CA GLY A 699 -3.83 -4.82 -37.93
C GLY A 699 -4.84 -4.24 -36.92
N LYS A 700 -5.73 -3.35 -37.36
CA LYS A 700 -6.54 -2.51 -36.46
C LYS A 700 -7.81 -3.16 -35.88
N ALA A 701 -8.18 -4.39 -36.23
CA ALA A 701 -9.40 -4.99 -35.68
C ALA A 701 -9.31 -5.34 -34.18
N ALA A 702 -8.10 -5.42 -33.60
CA ALA A 702 -7.90 -5.77 -32.18
C ALA A 702 -7.54 -4.59 -31.27
N GLU A 703 -7.18 -3.43 -31.82
CA GLU A 703 -6.83 -2.21 -31.04
C GLU A 703 -7.93 -1.14 -31.07
N GLN A 704 -8.85 -1.17 -32.04
CA GLN A 704 -9.81 -0.08 -32.26
C GLN A 704 -10.88 0.05 -31.17
N ALA A 705 -11.19 -1.02 -30.41
CA ALA A 705 -12.23 -0.98 -29.38
C ALA A 705 -11.82 -0.20 -28.11
N VAL A 706 -10.52 -0.01 -27.86
CA VAL A 706 -10.04 0.75 -26.68
C VAL A 706 -9.83 2.23 -27.01
N HIS A 707 -9.71 2.59 -28.30
CA HIS A 707 -9.35 3.95 -28.72
C HIS A 707 -10.55 4.84 -29.06
N ASP A 708 -11.73 4.30 -29.36
CA ASP A 708 -12.86 5.11 -29.87
C ASP A 708 -13.73 5.73 -28.74
N GLU A 709 -13.44 5.48 -27.45
CA GLU A 709 -14.10 6.14 -26.28
C GLU A 709 -13.10 6.81 -25.28
N LEU A 710 -11.86 7.06 -25.72
CA LEU A 710 -10.92 7.99 -25.08
C LEU A 710 -10.80 9.28 -25.90
#